data_AF-A0A8S9XTV1-F1
#
_entry.id   AF-A0A8S9XTV1-F1
#
_cell.length_a   1.000
_cell.length_b   1.000
_cell.length_c   1.000
_cell.angle_alpha   90.00
_cell.angle_beta   90.00
_cell.angle_gamma   90.00
#
_symmetry.space_group_name_H-M   'P 1'
#
loop_
_entity.id
_entity.type
_entity.pdbx_description
1 polymer ?
#
loop_
_entity_poly.entity_id
_entity_poly.type
_entity_poly.pdbx_seq_one_letter_code
_entity_poly.pdbx_strand_id
1 'polypeptide(L)'
;MKFTLYALGLLVAVASAADIYNIEQLEAAKKAKDKNIVLKNIHVPAGKSLELQGFQPGTKITFTGRITFGYLEWKGPLVIIKGDKLTVEGKPGHLIDGEGHRWWDVLGGNGGKTKPYGIYCQLTHSVVNGLSVKNSPKHCFAINACEHTDFIGITVDNADGHKKGGHNTDGFDVAKSHHISIQNSKVNNQDDCLAINSGTNIVFKNNICEGGHGIAVAVGGYDVNEAKNILIKDCQVIKNNIGIRVKTLLNGKGIVDGITFDNVILKDISEIGIVIIGNYLNSGPRGDPTGDLPIHNLVINNVRGNVLKNGTNHQIWVKNAKNWKWNSNVVGGTKKMPCKGLPNGLKISFDRFLNHKVRMSPSICGILMCVAVASAVDVWNLQQLEAAKRGNDRTINVRDIFVPAGQTLNFEFVKPGTTIVFRGRVTFGFKQWKGPLIILKGRNLKIKGGAGHIFDGEGRRWWDGTGTNSGTIKPYMFYVQLTDSSVRGLTIKNSPAHTFAINDCNHISINNIMIDNRDGNRFGGHNTDGFDVAKSSRVIIANSTIYNQDDCLAINSGTDITFQRNKCIGGHGIAVAVGGYQVNEARNIRIRGCRCIKTKYGVRIKTLSGGRGIVKGVAIENILLKEVTDAGILIIGNYLNSGPKGEPTVGIPVEDVTVNNVRGTVLAKGTNVNVLLANGVARNWRWNSNIQGGRRQCRPTLFTAMNFNARADAAVLHSAMKRFSYESDCLINIICKRDFEQRLEIVKEYKTLFGVDFQEHLKSKLGGNMRNLMVAMTTPLPHFFARELHDAMYGPGTTESVLVEILCTLTNRAIKYISAAYKELYKKTLESDLVADTSGHFRKLCVSLLQGNRNENEGVDINLARYDAKRLYEAGVARWGTDESVFNSILVSQNYLQLRQVFVEYFELTKHTIEQAIEEEFSGDIKKGLLALVKCIKNKSGYYAERLHKSMKGLGTDDKTLIRIIVTRSEVDLGDIKKCFKKLYGGTLEEWITDDTSGDYRKALLTIVEE
;
A
#
# COMPACT_ATOMS: atom_id res chain seq x y z
N MET A 1 -5.62 46.34 -51.26
CA MET A 1 -6.00 45.31 -50.27
C MET A 1 -4.74 44.69 -49.67
N LYS A 2 -4.33 45.11 -48.47
CA LYS A 2 -3.37 44.36 -47.63
C LYS A 2 -3.80 44.52 -46.18
N PHE A 3 -4.07 43.38 -45.56
CA PHE A 3 -4.55 43.21 -44.20
C PHE A 3 -3.52 43.66 -43.18
N THR A 4 -3.92 44.54 -42.26
CA THR A 4 -3.18 44.82 -41.02
C THR A 4 -3.62 43.82 -39.97
N LEU A 5 -2.72 42.90 -39.60
CA LEU A 5 -2.95 41.87 -38.61
C LEU A 5 -2.93 42.50 -37.20
N TYR A 6 -4.05 42.42 -36.47
CA TYR A 6 -4.09 42.73 -35.03
C TYR A 6 -3.36 41.63 -34.26
N ALA A 7 -2.21 41.95 -33.67
CA ALA A 7 -1.57 41.12 -32.65
C ALA A 7 -2.18 41.47 -31.29
N LEU A 8 -3.11 40.64 -30.83
CA LEU A 8 -3.63 40.65 -29.46
C LEU A 8 -2.53 40.14 -28.52
N GLY A 9 -1.74 41.06 -27.95
CA GLY A 9 -0.76 40.75 -26.90
C GLY A 9 -1.48 40.42 -25.60
N LEU A 10 -1.71 39.12 -25.34
CA LEU A 10 -2.14 38.63 -24.04
C LEU A 10 -0.93 38.70 -23.09
N LEU A 11 -0.75 39.83 -22.41
CA LEU A 11 0.18 39.96 -21.29
C LEU A 11 -0.39 39.18 -20.10
N VAL A 12 -0.08 37.88 -20.02
CA VAL A 12 -0.27 37.11 -18.80
C VAL A 12 0.78 37.61 -17.81
N ALA A 13 0.41 38.58 -16.98
CA ALA A 13 1.17 38.92 -15.79
C ALA A 13 1.15 37.68 -14.89
N VAL A 14 2.21 36.87 -14.94
CA VAL A 14 2.44 35.80 -13.98
C VAL A 14 2.71 36.50 -12.65
N ALA A 15 1.69 36.64 -11.81
CA ALA A 15 1.85 37.17 -10.46
C ALA A 15 2.79 36.22 -9.70
N SER A 16 4.06 36.61 -9.56
CA SER A 16 5.03 35.87 -8.76
C SER A 16 4.55 35.85 -7.31
N ALA A 17 4.51 34.67 -6.70
CA ALA A 17 4.22 34.57 -5.27
C ALA A 17 5.40 35.13 -4.47
N ALA A 18 5.10 35.94 -3.44
CA ALA A 18 6.08 36.43 -2.48
C ALA A 18 6.35 35.35 -1.44
N ASP A 19 7.54 34.74 -1.51
CA ASP A 19 8.00 33.79 -0.51
C ASP A 19 8.54 34.53 0.72
N ILE A 20 7.96 34.23 1.89
CA ILE A 20 8.21 34.90 3.16
C ILE A 20 8.82 33.91 4.16
N TYR A 21 10.01 34.21 4.64
CA TYR A 21 10.80 33.41 5.57
C TYR A 21 10.97 34.06 6.94
N ASN A 22 10.65 35.35 7.08
CA ASN A 22 10.70 36.09 8.33
C ASN A 22 9.64 37.20 8.37
N ILE A 23 9.50 37.86 9.53
CA ILE A 23 8.47 38.89 9.75
C ILE A 23 8.79 40.20 9.02
N GLU A 24 10.07 40.49 8.75
CA GLU A 24 10.49 41.69 8.01
C GLU A 24 10.05 41.61 6.54
N GLN A 25 10.20 40.43 5.92
CA GLN A 25 9.73 40.16 4.56
C GLN A 25 8.20 40.25 4.47
N LEU A 26 7.48 39.85 5.54
CA LEU A 26 6.03 39.97 5.59
C LEU A 26 5.58 41.44 5.52
N GLU A 27 6.25 42.34 6.24
CA GLU A 27 6.00 43.78 6.17
C GLU A 27 6.33 44.37 4.80
N ALA A 28 7.42 43.91 4.17
CA ALA A 28 7.76 44.31 2.80
C ALA A 28 6.66 43.91 1.80
N ALA A 29 6.13 42.69 1.89
CA ALA A 29 5.07 42.21 1.01
C ALA A 29 3.74 42.99 1.18
N LYS A 30 3.41 43.40 2.42
CA LYS A 30 2.28 44.29 2.68
C LYS A 30 2.45 45.65 1.98
N LYS A 31 3.63 46.26 2.08
CA LYS A 31 3.95 47.55 1.43
C LYS A 31 3.92 47.42 -0.10
N ALA A 32 4.41 46.30 -0.63
CA ALA A 32 4.38 45.98 -2.06
C ALA A 32 2.98 45.64 -2.60
N LYS A 33 1.99 45.47 -1.72
CA LYS A 33 0.60 45.06 -2.06
C LYS A 33 0.54 43.72 -2.79
N ASP A 34 1.44 42.79 -2.43
CA ASP A 34 1.48 41.46 -3.01
C ASP A 34 0.17 40.69 -2.78
N LYS A 35 -0.31 40.02 -3.83
CA LYS A 35 -1.59 39.27 -3.80
C LYS A 35 -1.43 37.79 -3.47
N ASN A 36 -0.23 37.24 -3.59
CA ASN A 36 0.06 35.83 -3.34
C ASN A 36 1.23 35.73 -2.36
N ILE A 37 0.93 35.47 -1.09
CA ILE A 37 1.89 35.39 0.01
C ILE A 37 2.12 33.92 0.35
N VAL A 38 3.37 33.48 0.44
CA VAL A 38 3.72 32.09 0.78
C VAL A 38 4.67 32.08 1.98
N LEU A 39 4.18 31.64 3.13
CA LEU A 39 4.91 31.61 4.40
C LEU A 39 5.71 30.30 4.51
N LYS A 40 7.03 30.39 4.73
CA LYS A 40 7.97 29.27 4.75
C LYS A 40 8.90 29.32 5.96
N ASN A 41 8.78 28.34 6.85
CA ASN A 41 9.74 28.08 7.92
C ASN A 41 10.07 29.29 8.83
N ILE A 42 9.06 30.09 9.16
CA ILE A 42 9.23 31.33 9.94
C ILE A 42 9.40 31.00 11.43
N HIS A 43 10.44 31.55 12.04
CA HIS A 43 10.54 31.67 13.49
C HIS A 43 10.13 33.09 13.91
N VAL A 44 9.06 33.20 14.69
CA VAL A 44 8.56 34.48 15.21
C VAL A 44 9.24 34.78 16.54
N PRO A 45 9.87 35.94 16.74
CA PRO A 45 10.54 36.29 17.98
C PRO A 45 9.62 36.27 19.22
N ALA A 46 10.22 36.08 20.40
CA ALA A 46 9.48 36.09 21.67
C ALA A 46 8.73 37.40 21.90
N GLY A 47 7.47 37.32 22.34
CA GLY A 47 6.63 38.50 22.59
C GLY A 47 6.14 39.24 21.33
N LYS A 48 6.27 38.62 20.15
CA LYS A 48 5.77 39.16 18.87
C LYS A 48 4.73 38.23 18.26
N SER A 49 3.81 38.82 17.50
CA SER A 49 2.80 38.09 16.73
C SER A 49 3.25 37.94 15.27
N LEU A 50 2.82 36.88 14.60
CA LEU A 50 2.79 36.82 13.14
C LEU A 50 1.57 37.58 12.64
N GLU A 51 1.77 38.76 12.10
CA GLU A 51 0.68 39.68 11.73
C GLU A 51 0.24 39.54 10.28
N LEU A 52 -0.80 38.74 10.01
CA LEU A 52 -1.42 38.57 8.69
C LEU A 52 -2.60 39.52 8.52
N GLN A 53 -2.30 40.82 8.58
CA GLN A 53 -3.27 41.91 8.45
C GLN A 53 -2.74 43.04 7.57
N GLY A 54 -3.65 43.89 7.07
CA GLY A 54 -3.30 45.01 6.19
C GLY A 54 -3.14 44.64 4.71
N PHE A 55 -3.44 43.39 4.35
CA PHE A 55 -3.46 42.95 2.95
C PHE A 55 -4.69 43.49 2.20
N GLN A 56 -4.52 43.67 0.90
CA GLN A 56 -5.61 44.12 0.03
C GLN A 56 -6.67 43.00 -0.13
N PRO A 57 -7.96 43.33 -0.29
CA PRO A 57 -8.99 42.33 -0.55
C PRO A 57 -8.64 41.41 -1.74
N GLY A 58 -8.93 40.11 -1.61
CA GLY A 58 -8.57 39.09 -2.60
C GLY A 58 -7.16 38.53 -2.45
N THR A 59 -6.40 38.92 -1.41
CA THR A 59 -5.05 38.38 -1.16
C THR A 59 -5.13 36.92 -0.71
N LYS A 60 -4.26 36.10 -1.28
CA LYS A 60 -4.07 34.69 -0.93
C LYS A 60 -2.82 34.53 -0.07
N ILE A 61 -2.97 33.89 1.09
CA ILE A 61 -1.90 33.59 2.04
C ILE A 61 -1.78 32.07 2.17
N THR A 62 -0.59 31.53 1.88
CA THR A 62 -0.34 30.09 1.79
C THR A 62 0.72 29.69 2.79
N PHE A 63 0.44 28.73 3.68
CA PHE A 63 1.43 28.16 4.59
C PHE A 63 2.10 26.94 3.96
N THR A 64 3.43 26.96 3.84
CA THR A 64 4.27 25.86 3.35
C THR A 64 5.50 25.69 4.26
N GLY A 65 5.48 24.74 5.19
CA GLY A 65 6.57 24.52 6.15
C GLY A 65 6.14 24.76 7.60
N ARG A 66 7.11 24.94 8.52
CA ARG A 66 6.86 25.01 9.97
C ARG A 66 6.99 26.42 10.53
N ILE A 67 5.95 26.94 11.16
CA ILE A 67 5.98 28.22 11.90
C ILE A 67 6.19 27.94 13.39
N THR A 68 7.12 28.64 14.04
CA THR A 68 7.40 28.51 15.48
C THR A 68 7.50 29.89 16.15
N PHE A 69 7.48 29.92 17.48
CA PHE A 69 7.44 31.17 18.27
C PHE A 69 8.48 31.16 19.39
N GLY A 70 9.08 32.31 19.68
CA GLY A 70 9.87 32.50 20.89
C GLY A 70 9.00 32.48 22.14
N TYR A 71 9.59 32.12 23.28
CA TYR A 71 8.88 32.04 24.56
C TYR A 71 8.90 33.38 25.30
N LEU A 72 7.71 33.86 25.68
CA LEU A 72 7.50 34.95 26.63
C LEU A 72 6.15 34.73 27.31
N GLU A 73 6.00 35.04 28.60
CA GLU A 73 4.69 35.08 29.25
C GLU A 73 4.00 36.40 28.94
N TRP A 74 2.96 36.35 28.10
CA TRP A 74 2.28 37.53 27.58
C TRP A 74 0.89 37.16 27.06
N LYS A 75 0.02 38.15 26.87
CA LYS A 75 -1.38 37.91 26.49
C LYS A 75 -1.55 37.49 25.02
N GLY A 76 -0.52 37.67 24.18
CA GLY A 76 -0.56 37.35 22.76
C GLY A 76 -1.55 38.21 21.97
N PRO A 77 -2.04 37.73 20.80
CA PRO A 77 -1.96 36.36 20.27
C PRO A 77 -0.62 35.98 19.58
N LEU A 78 -0.41 34.70 19.28
CA LEU A 78 0.73 34.24 18.47
C LEU A 78 0.57 34.61 16.99
N VAL A 79 -0.63 34.43 16.43
CA VAL A 79 -0.94 34.79 15.02
C VAL A 79 -2.17 35.71 15.00
N ILE A 80 -2.12 36.74 14.16
CA ILE A 80 -3.26 37.62 13.87
C ILE A 80 -3.63 37.45 12.40
N ILE A 81 -4.89 37.15 12.10
CA ILE A 81 -5.42 37.11 10.73
C ILE A 81 -6.61 38.06 10.65
N LYS A 82 -6.44 39.17 9.93
CA LYS A 82 -7.46 40.22 9.83
C LYS A 82 -7.54 40.81 8.43
N GLY A 83 -8.75 40.93 7.91
CA GLY A 83 -9.00 41.53 6.59
C GLY A 83 -10.33 41.15 5.95
N ASP A 84 -10.51 41.59 4.72
CA ASP A 84 -11.67 41.30 3.86
C ASP A 84 -11.21 40.46 2.66
N LYS A 85 -12.05 39.50 2.24
CA LYS A 85 -11.83 38.64 1.06
C LYS A 85 -10.46 37.97 1.05
N LEU A 86 -9.98 37.50 2.20
CA LEU A 86 -8.73 36.78 2.30
C LEU A 86 -8.94 35.29 2.03
N THR A 87 -8.01 34.68 1.29
CA THR A 87 -7.90 33.21 1.18
C THR A 87 -6.67 32.75 1.92
N VAL A 88 -6.85 32.09 3.05
CA VAL A 88 -5.76 31.51 3.85
C VAL A 88 -5.75 30.00 3.65
N GLU A 89 -4.66 29.42 3.15
CA GLU A 89 -4.57 27.97 2.91
C GLU A 89 -3.32 27.32 3.50
N GLY A 90 -3.48 26.10 4.03
CA GLY A 90 -2.39 25.25 4.47
C GLY A 90 -2.08 24.15 3.45
N LYS A 91 -0.83 24.04 2.97
CA LYS A 91 -0.42 22.93 2.08
C LYS A 91 -0.14 21.65 2.87
N PRO A 92 -0.27 20.45 2.28
CA PRO A 92 0.10 19.20 2.94
C PRO A 92 1.52 19.27 3.53
N GLY A 93 1.66 18.95 4.82
CA GLY A 93 2.95 18.98 5.54
C GLY A 93 3.33 20.32 6.19
N HIS A 94 2.59 21.41 5.98
CA HIS A 94 2.78 22.62 6.78
C HIS A 94 2.35 22.40 8.24
N LEU A 95 2.87 23.21 9.16
CA LEU A 95 2.55 23.15 10.58
C LEU A 95 2.73 24.52 11.25
N ILE A 96 1.73 24.98 11.98
CA ILE A 96 1.86 26.08 12.95
C ILE A 96 2.07 25.45 14.31
N ASP A 97 3.29 25.48 14.84
CA ASP A 97 3.59 24.91 16.16
C ASP A 97 3.69 26.01 17.21
N GLY A 98 2.66 26.10 18.05
CA GLY A 98 2.60 27.07 19.14
C GLY A 98 3.52 26.73 20.31
N GLU A 99 4.07 25.50 20.37
CA GLU A 99 4.94 25.02 21.45
C GLU A 99 4.37 25.29 22.86
N GLY A 100 3.06 25.10 23.00
CA GLY A 100 2.24 25.43 24.18
C GLY A 100 2.73 24.85 25.50
N HIS A 101 3.44 23.71 25.47
CA HIS A 101 4.05 23.08 26.64
C HIS A 101 4.95 23.99 27.48
N ARG A 102 5.47 25.09 26.90
CA ARG A 102 6.26 26.08 27.65
C ARG A 102 5.39 26.95 28.57
N TRP A 103 4.10 27.14 28.22
CA TRP A 103 3.13 27.93 28.97
C TRP A 103 2.20 27.10 29.85
N TRP A 104 2.03 25.81 29.57
CA TRP A 104 1.12 24.95 30.31
C TRP A 104 1.59 24.71 31.75
N ASP A 105 0.67 24.93 32.69
CA ASP A 105 0.93 24.98 34.14
C ASP A 105 -0.25 24.42 34.95
N VAL A 106 -1.17 23.70 34.31
CA VAL A 106 -2.43 23.15 34.84
C VAL A 106 -3.47 24.17 35.37
N LEU A 107 -3.14 25.45 35.52
CA LEU A 107 -3.97 26.44 36.21
C LEU A 107 -4.89 27.26 35.29
N GLY A 108 -4.84 27.02 33.98
CA GLY A 108 -5.74 27.65 33.02
C GLY A 108 -5.54 29.17 32.87
N GLY A 109 -6.60 29.89 32.51
CA GLY A 109 -6.58 31.35 32.29
C GLY A 109 -6.88 32.20 33.53
N ASN A 110 -7.33 31.58 34.63
CA ASN A 110 -7.72 32.26 35.88
C ASN A 110 -6.62 32.24 36.94
N GLY A 111 -5.43 31.72 36.62
CA GLY A 111 -4.26 31.64 37.50
C GLY A 111 -3.02 31.13 36.77
N GLY A 112 -1.86 31.18 37.43
CA GLY A 112 -0.59 30.71 36.89
C GLY A 112 0.07 31.65 35.87
N LYS A 113 0.78 31.06 34.90
CA LYS A 113 1.50 31.73 33.82
C LYS A 113 0.57 32.53 32.93
N THR A 114 1.05 33.68 32.44
CA THR A 114 0.33 34.45 31.41
C THR A 114 0.54 33.80 30.03
N LYS A 115 -0.54 33.34 29.41
CA LYS A 115 -0.50 32.55 28.17
C LYS A 115 -1.04 33.34 26.97
N PRO A 116 -0.37 33.32 25.81
CA PRO A 116 -0.87 33.97 24.61
C PRO A 116 -1.99 33.15 23.95
N TYR A 117 -2.96 33.83 23.35
CA TYR A 117 -3.90 33.18 22.42
C TYR A 117 -3.16 32.56 21.23
N GLY A 118 -3.67 31.47 20.65
CA GLY A 118 -3.09 30.87 19.45
C GLY A 118 -3.24 31.78 18.23
N ILE A 119 -4.37 31.70 17.56
CA ILE A 119 -4.69 32.44 16.34
C ILE A 119 -5.91 33.30 16.61
N TYR A 120 -5.76 34.62 16.44
CA TYR A 120 -6.86 35.57 16.46
C TYR A 120 -7.32 35.87 15.04
N CYS A 121 -8.63 35.74 14.80
CA CYS A 121 -9.26 35.99 13.52
C CYS A 121 -10.29 37.12 13.63
N GLN A 122 -10.19 38.10 12.73
CA GLN A 122 -11.20 39.12 12.49
C GLN A 122 -11.35 39.31 10.97
N LEU A 123 -12.18 38.47 10.36
CA LEU A 123 -12.26 38.26 8.92
C LEU A 123 -13.66 38.57 8.38
N THR A 124 -13.71 39.12 7.16
CA THR A 124 -14.95 39.34 6.42
C THR A 124 -14.85 38.72 5.03
N HIS A 125 -15.91 38.04 4.55
CA HIS A 125 -15.96 37.40 3.22
C HIS A 125 -14.76 36.50 2.87
N SER A 126 -14.20 35.81 3.87
CA SER A 126 -12.90 35.14 3.76
C SER A 126 -13.01 33.62 3.91
N VAL A 127 -11.95 32.91 3.54
CA VAL A 127 -11.84 31.46 3.71
C VAL A 127 -10.51 31.11 4.36
N VAL A 128 -10.56 30.28 5.40
CA VAL A 128 -9.40 29.66 6.06
C VAL A 128 -9.50 28.15 5.85
N ASN A 129 -8.58 27.58 5.08
CA ASN A 129 -8.67 26.20 4.60
C ASN A 129 -7.41 25.39 4.93
N GLY A 130 -7.60 24.22 5.55
CA GLY A 130 -6.58 23.19 5.66
C GLY A 130 -5.44 23.50 6.63
N LEU A 131 -5.58 24.47 7.55
CA LEU A 131 -4.52 24.78 8.52
C LEU A 131 -4.32 23.65 9.53
N SER A 132 -3.06 23.34 9.84
CA SER A 132 -2.67 22.43 10.90
C SER A 132 -1.94 23.20 12.01
N VAL A 133 -2.52 23.20 13.20
CA VAL A 133 -1.99 23.88 14.38
C VAL A 133 -1.70 22.84 15.46
N LYS A 134 -0.52 22.91 16.05
CA LYS A 134 -0.08 22.04 17.13
C LYS A 134 0.25 22.85 18.37
N ASN A 135 -0.12 22.32 19.53
CA ASN A 135 0.26 22.82 20.83
C ASN A 135 0.01 24.33 21.01
N SER A 136 -1.22 24.80 20.82
CA SER A 136 -1.60 26.18 21.13
C SER A 136 -1.44 26.46 22.64
N PRO A 137 -0.84 27.58 23.07
CA PRO A 137 -0.66 27.89 24.49
C PRO A 137 -1.99 28.04 25.25
N LYS A 138 -2.96 28.75 24.68
CA LYS A 138 -4.40 28.73 25.02
C LYS A 138 -5.21 28.99 23.74
N HIS A 139 -6.51 28.72 23.75
CA HIS A 139 -7.51 29.04 22.71
C HIS A 139 -6.92 29.11 21.29
N CYS A 140 -7.02 28.01 20.55
CA CYS A 140 -6.37 27.84 19.27
C CYS A 140 -6.88 28.82 18.22
N PHE A 141 -8.19 28.91 18.00
CA PHE A 141 -8.81 29.91 17.13
C PHE A 141 -9.78 30.79 17.91
N ALA A 142 -9.41 32.05 18.12
CA ALA A 142 -10.31 33.09 18.61
C ALA A 142 -10.94 33.82 17.41
N ILE A 143 -12.16 33.40 17.03
CA ILE A 143 -12.96 33.95 15.92
C ILE A 143 -13.84 35.06 16.48
N ASN A 144 -13.41 36.30 16.30
CA ASN A 144 -14.06 37.45 16.91
C ASN A 144 -14.42 38.51 15.87
N ALA A 145 -15.67 38.97 15.89
CA ALA A 145 -16.19 39.95 14.93
C ALA A 145 -15.92 39.54 13.47
N CYS A 146 -16.07 38.25 13.17
CA CYS A 146 -15.99 37.72 11.82
C CYS A 146 -17.36 37.72 11.14
N GLU A 147 -17.37 37.89 9.83
CA GLU A 147 -18.57 37.91 8.99
C GLU A 147 -18.35 37.10 7.71
N HIS A 148 -19.35 36.31 7.29
CA HIS A 148 -19.31 35.60 6.00
C HIS A 148 -17.98 34.86 5.76
N THR A 149 -17.53 34.10 6.76
CA THR A 149 -16.20 33.48 6.75
C THR A 149 -16.26 31.98 7.01
N ASP A 150 -15.56 31.22 6.17
CA ASP A 150 -15.50 29.75 6.25
C ASP A 150 -14.16 29.27 6.81
N PHE A 151 -14.21 28.34 7.76
CA PHE A 151 -13.08 27.60 8.31
C PHE A 151 -13.24 26.13 7.93
N ILE A 152 -12.37 25.61 7.06
CA ILE A 152 -12.56 24.30 6.42
C ILE A 152 -11.32 23.43 6.65
N GLY A 153 -11.49 22.17 7.05
CA GLY A 153 -10.39 21.20 7.05
C GLY A 153 -9.29 21.50 8.07
N ILE A 154 -9.61 22.22 9.16
CA ILE A 154 -8.64 22.64 10.16
C ILE A 154 -8.29 21.47 11.08
N THR A 155 -7.02 21.30 11.40
CA THR A 155 -6.55 20.34 12.41
C THR A 155 -5.94 21.08 13.59
N VAL A 156 -6.53 20.94 14.77
CA VAL A 156 -5.97 21.40 16.06
C VAL A 156 -5.50 20.18 16.84
N ASP A 157 -4.18 20.06 17.02
CA ASP A 157 -3.54 18.97 17.76
C ASP A 157 -2.86 19.49 19.03
N ASN A 158 -3.59 19.48 20.14
CA ASN A 158 -3.08 19.76 21.48
C ASN A 158 -2.96 18.48 22.31
N ALA A 159 -2.79 17.30 21.69
CA ALA A 159 -2.80 16.03 22.40
C ALA A 159 -1.69 15.93 23.48
N ASP A 160 -0.56 16.62 23.30
CA ASP A 160 0.50 16.70 24.30
C ASP A 160 0.01 17.31 25.62
N GLY A 161 -0.96 18.22 25.56
CA GLY A 161 -1.54 18.91 26.70
C GLY A 161 -2.19 17.95 27.72
N HIS A 162 -2.69 16.80 27.27
CA HIS A 162 -3.25 15.76 28.16
C HIS A 162 -2.23 15.23 29.17
N LYS A 163 -0.94 15.25 28.81
CA LYS A 163 0.16 14.79 29.67
C LYS A 163 0.98 15.92 30.26
N LYS A 164 1.03 17.06 29.57
CA LYS A 164 1.91 18.20 29.89
C LYS A 164 1.15 19.37 30.54
N GLY A 165 -0.07 19.15 31.03
CA GLY A 165 -0.83 20.13 31.79
C GLY A 165 -1.48 21.23 30.98
N GLY A 166 -1.84 20.95 29.72
CA GLY A 166 -2.61 21.87 28.88
C GLY A 166 -3.98 22.17 29.48
N HIS A 167 -4.40 23.42 29.41
CA HIS A 167 -5.68 23.90 29.95
C HIS A 167 -6.15 25.13 29.17
N ASN A 168 -7.48 25.33 29.02
CA ASN A 168 -8.06 26.39 28.18
C ASN A 168 -7.53 26.40 26.73
N THR A 169 -7.29 25.22 26.19
CA THR A 169 -6.83 24.98 24.83
C THR A 169 -7.99 24.86 23.85
N ASP A 170 -9.01 25.70 24.02
CA ASP A 170 -10.25 25.71 23.24
C ASP A 170 -9.97 25.64 21.74
N GLY A 171 -10.70 24.79 21.02
CA GLY A 171 -10.48 24.59 19.58
C GLY A 171 -10.85 25.83 18.78
N PHE A 172 -12.15 26.13 18.78
CA PHE A 172 -12.74 27.31 18.18
C PHE A 172 -13.55 28.08 19.23
N ASP A 173 -13.12 29.29 19.54
CA ASP A 173 -13.83 30.23 20.40
C ASP A 173 -14.46 31.32 19.51
N VAL A 174 -15.78 31.37 19.45
CA VAL A 174 -16.54 32.25 18.55
C VAL A 174 -17.27 33.31 19.36
N ALA A 175 -17.01 34.58 19.05
CA ALA A 175 -17.65 35.72 19.69
C ALA A 175 -18.02 36.80 18.66
N LYS A 176 -19.14 37.50 18.89
CA LYS A 176 -19.60 38.67 18.12
C LYS A 176 -19.59 38.46 16.60
N SER A 177 -19.79 37.23 16.13
CA SER A 177 -19.60 36.85 14.72
C SER A 177 -20.89 36.38 14.07
N HIS A 178 -21.03 36.57 12.76
CA HIS A 178 -22.23 36.17 12.01
C HIS A 178 -21.91 35.56 10.64
N HIS A 179 -22.76 34.63 10.18
CA HIS A 179 -22.54 33.86 8.95
C HIS A 179 -21.18 33.15 8.93
N ILE A 180 -20.90 32.39 9.99
CA ILE A 180 -19.66 31.62 10.12
C ILE A 180 -19.92 30.16 9.81
N SER A 181 -19.03 29.53 9.03
CA SER A 181 -19.04 28.09 8.83
C SER A 181 -17.73 27.48 9.31
N ILE A 182 -17.80 26.42 10.12
CA ILE A 182 -16.65 25.63 10.54
C ILE A 182 -16.92 24.18 10.16
N GLN A 183 -16.17 23.64 9.20
CA GLN A 183 -16.48 22.34 8.59
C GLN A 183 -15.26 21.43 8.43
N ASN A 184 -15.52 20.12 8.43
CA ASN A 184 -14.53 19.07 8.08
C ASN A 184 -13.25 19.13 8.94
N SER A 185 -13.34 19.63 10.16
CA SER A 185 -12.20 19.92 11.03
C SER A 185 -12.05 18.90 12.15
N LYS A 186 -10.84 18.75 12.67
CA LYS A 186 -10.52 17.88 13.81
C LYS A 186 -9.86 18.68 14.92
N VAL A 187 -10.36 18.52 16.15
CA VAL A 187 -9.81 19.14 17.35
C VAL A 187 -9.51 18.06 18.39
N ASN A 188 -8.27 18.03 18.86
CA ASN A 188 -7.87 17.30 20.06
C ASN A 188 -7.32 18.32 21.07
N ASN A 189 -7.99 18.48 22.20
CA ASN A 189 -7.66 19.50 23.20
C ASN A 189 -8.10 19.11 24.61
N GLN A 190 -7.91 20.01 25.58
CA GLN A 190 -8.23 19.78 26.99
C GLN A 190 -9.47 20.57 27.46
N ASP A 191 -10.04 21.42 26.60
CA ASP A 191 -11.19 22.28 26.92
C ASP A 191 -12.25 22.22 25.81
N ASP A 192 -13.12 23.21 25.67
CA ASP A 192 -14.20 23.21 24.69
C ASP A 192 -13.64 23.06 23.25
N CYS A 193 -14.13 22.07 22.49
CA CYS A 193 -13.79 21.90 21.08
C CYS A 193 -14.32 23.06 20.25
N LEU A 194 -15.54 23.49 20.59
CA LEU A 194 -16.21 24.66 20.08
C LEU A 194 -16.85 25.37 21.28
N ALA A 195 -16.58 26.65 21.45
CA ALA A 195 -17.27 27.53 22.37
C ALA A 195 -17.89 28.69 21.56
N ILE A 196 -19.23 28.74 21.48
CA ILE A 196 -19.93 29.89 20.90
C ILE A 196 -20.40 30.79 22.04
N ASN A 197 -19.70 31.89 22.22
CA ASN A 197 -19.96 32.87 23.27
C ASN A 197 -21.02 33.90 22.85
N SER A 198 -21.00 34.30 21.58
CA SER A 198 -22.03 35.13 20.96
C SER A 198 -21.93 35.10 19.43
N GLY A 199 -23.06 35.24 18.75
CA GLY A 199 -23.12 35.31 17.29
C GLY A 199 -24.41 34.76 16.68
N THR A 200 -24.57 34.93 15.37
CA THR A 200 -25.76 34.51 14.64
C THR A 200 -25.44 33.77 13.34
N ASN A 201 -26.32 32.85 12.90
CA ASN A 201 -26.14 32.11 11.64
C ASN A 201 -24.80 31.36 11.57
N ILE A 202 -24.50 30.56 12.60
CA ILE A 202 -23.25 29.79 12.70
C ILE A 202 -23.51 28.32 12.38
N VAL A 203 -22.69 27.74 11.50
CA VAL A 203 -22.74 26.31 11.14
C VAL A 203 -21.46 25.61 11.57
N PHE A 204 -21.58 24.56 12.38
CA PHE A 204 -20.48 23.68 12.78
C PHE A 204 -20.78 22.26 12.26
N LYS A 205 -20.16 21.84 11.17
CA LYS A 205 -20.56 20.64 10.42
C LYS A 205 -19.44 19.65 10.15
N ASN A 206 -19.71 18.35 10.32
CA ASN A 206 -18.79 17.26 9.97
C ASN A 206 -17.42 17.40 10.68
N ASN A 207 -17.44 17.80 11.96
CA ASN A 207 -16.23 17.99 12.75
C ASN A 207 -16.04 16.85 13.77
N ILE A 208 -14.79 16.61 14.16
CA ILE A 208 -14.42 15.63 15.20
C ILE A 208 -13.79 16.38 16.38
N CYS A 209 -14.40 16.22 17.55
CA CYS A 209 -13.93 16.74 18.83
C CYS A 209 -13.41 15.57 19.68
N GLU A 210 -12.20 15.69 20.23
CA GLU A 210 -11.57 14.63 21.02
C GLU A 210 -10.89 15.16 22.29
N GLY A 211 -11.14 14.53 23.44
CA GLY A 211 -10.32 14.67 24.65
C GLY A 211 -10.63 15.83 25.62
N GLY A 212 -11.37 16.86 25.22
CA GLY A 212 -11.69 18.05 26.05
C GLY A 212 -13.15 18.14 26.54
N HIS A 213 -13.74 19.34 26.59
CA HIS A 213 -15.12 19.61 27.08
C HIS A 213 -16.24 19.57 26.01
N GLY A 214 -15.95 19.07 24.82
CA GLY A 214 -16.99 18.83 23.79
C GLY A 214 -17.45 20.12 23.11
N ILE A 215 -18.72 20.18 22.71
CA ILE A 215 -19.28 21.31 21.95
C ILE A 215 -20.18 22.15 22.85
N ALA A 216 -19.93 23.45 22.95
CA ALA A 216 -20.64 24.36 23.83
C ALA A 216 -21.20 25.60 23.11
N VAL A 217 -22.47 25.93 23.41
CA VAL A 217 -23.05 27.28 23.23
C VAL A 217 -23.14 27.91 24.62
N ALA A 218 -22.44 29.02 24.85
CA ALA A 218 -22.09 29.53 26.17
C ALA A 218 -22.33 31.05 26.30
N VAL A 219 -23.54 31.47 26.67
CA VAL A 219 -23.97 32.88 26.55
C VAL A 219 -24.16 33.57 27.91
N GLY A 220 -23.84 34.86 28.01
CA GLY A 220 -24.17 35.72 29.16
C GLY A 220 -23.01 36.46 29.82
N GLY A 221 -21.77 36.21 29.38
CA GLY A 221 -20.56 36.81 29.95
C GLY A 221 -19.89 37.92 29.12
N TYR A 222 -20.55 38.41 28.06
CA TYR A 222 -19.96 39.35 27.09
C TYR A 222 -20.85 40.58 26.86
N ASP A 223 -20.33 41.63 26.22
CA ASP A 223 -21.12 42.84 25.90
C ASP A 223 -22.28 42.54 24.93
N VAL A 224 -22.12 41.51 24.10
CA VAL A 224 -23.14 40.97 23.21
C VAL A 224 -23.47 39.57 23.71
N ASN A 225 -24.69 39.37 24.20
CA ASN A 225 -25.15 38.12 24.80
C ASN A 225 -26.29 37.49 24.00
N GLU A 226 -26.09 37.31 22.69
CA GLU A 226 -27.02 36.57 21.85
C GLU A 226 -26.34 35.44 21.08
N ALA A 227 -27.01 34.29 21.03
CA ALA A 227 -26.66 33.17 20.18
C ALA A 227 -27.90 32.73 19.39
N LYS A 228 -27.94 33.01 18.09
CA LYS A 228 -29.12 32.76 17.25
C LYS A 228 -28.82 31.92 16.00
N ASN A 229 -29.75 31.06 15.60
CA ASN A 229 -29.67 30.30 14.34
C ASN A 229 -28.35 29.52 14.22
N ILE A 230 -28.08 28.65 15.17
CA ILE A 230 -26.83 27.85 15.21
C ILE A 230 -27.15 26.42 14.82
N LEU A 231 -26.44 25.89 13.83
CA LEU A 231 -26.56 24.51 13.38
C LEU A 231 -25.27 23.75 13.63
N ILE A 232 -25.33 22.78 14.55
CA ILE A 232 -24.26 21.83 14.84
C ILE A 232 -24.69 20.48 14.24
N LYS A 233 -23.99 20.01 13.20
CA LYS A 233 -24.46 18.89 12.39
C LYS A 233 -23.39 17.87 12.02
N ASP A 234 -23.74 16.58 11.98
CA ASP A 234 -22.87 15.49 11.51
C ASP A 234 -21.53 15.39 12.29
N CYS A 235 -21.53 15.76 13.57
CA CYS A 235 -20.31 15.84 14.38
C CYS A 235 -20.06 14.60 15.25
N GLN A 236 -18.80 14.36 15.62
CA GLN A 236 -18.39 13.31 16.56
C GLN A 236 -17.69 13.93 17.77
N VAL A 237 -18.10 13.54 18.98
CA VAL A 237 -17.50 13.96 20.25
C VAL A 237 -17.00 12.71 20.97
N ILE A 238 -15.68 12.58 21.12
CA ILE A 238 -15.01 11.31 21.44
C ILE A 238 -14.09 11.50 22.64
N LYS A 239 -14.27 10.72 23.70
CA LYS A 239 -13.45 10.77 24.93
C LYS A 239 -13.37 12.16 25.56
N ASN A 240 -14.40 12.97 25.34
CA ASN A 240 -14.55 14.26 25.99
C ASN A 240 -15.18 14.07 27.38
N ASN A 241 -14.92 15.00 28.28
CA ASN A 241 -15.60 15.05 29.58
C ASN A 241 -17.10 15.30 29.40
N ILE A 242 -17.45 16.23 28.50
CA ILE A 242 -18.83 16.58 28.18
C ILE A 242 -19.07 16.34 26.69
N GLY A 243 -20.27 15.87 26.33
CA GLY A 243 -20.67 15.65 24.94
C GLY A 243 -21.08 16.96 24.24
N ILE A 244 -22.32 17.37 24.44
CA ILE A 244 -22.85 18.65 23.94
C ILE A 244 -23.44 19.48 25.07
N ARG A 245 -23.33 20.81 24.96
CA ARG A 245 -23.71 21.74 26.03
C ARG A 245 -24.34 23.02 25.51
N VAL A 246 -25.41 23.46 26.17
CA VAL A 246 -25.90 24.84 26.13
C VAL A 246 -25.87 25.36 27.58
N LYS A 247 -25.10 26.42 27.84
CA LYS A 247 -24.95 27.01 29.17
C LYS A 247 -25.21 28.51 29.12
N THR A 248 -25.99 29.04 30.05
CA THR A 248 -26.21 30.48 30.21
C THR A 248 -25.79 30.96 31.60
N LEU A 249 -25.24 32.17 31.67
CA LEU A 249 -24.73 32.76 32.92
C LEU A 249 -25.87 33.00 33.93
N LEU A 250 -25.62 32.70 35.20
CA LEU A 250 -26.53 33.06 36.29
C LEU A 250 -26.71 34.60 36.34
N ASN A 251 -27.95 35.07 36.39
CA ASN A 251 -28.32 36.50 36.31
C ASN A 251 -27.90 37.20 35.00
N GLY A 252 -27.46 36.45 33.99
CA GLY A 252 -27.10 37.00 32.69
C GLY A 252 -28.33 37.58 31.99
N LYS A 253 -28.10 38.59 31.14
CA LYS A 253 -29.12 39.14 30.22
C LYS A 253 -28.75 38.78 28.79
N GLY A 254 -29.73 38.45 27.96
CA GLY A 254 -29.47 38.03 26.58
C GLY A 254 -30.47 36.99 26.08
N ILE A 255 -30.10 36.23 25.05
CA ILE A 255 -30.94 35.17 24.50
C ILE A 255 -30.14 34.07 23.81
N VAL A 256 -30.57 32.82 23.99
CA VAL A 256 -30.19 31.67 23.15
C VAL A 256 -31.43 31.26 22.36
N ASP A 257 -31.38 31.31 21.03
CA ASP A 257 -32.55 31.04 20.18
C ASP A 257 -32.20 30.27 18.90
N GLY A 258 -32.95 29.21 18.59
CA GLY A 258 -32.79 28.50 17.31
C GLY A 258 -31.47 27.72 17.24
N ILE A 259 -31.16 26.96 18.29
CA ILE A 259 -29.97 26.09 18.33
C ILE A 259 -30.37 24.68 17.90
N THR A 260 -29.69 24.12 16.91
CA THR A 260 -29.93 22.76 16.44
C THR A 260 -28.67 21.91 16.56
N PHE A 261 -28.76 20.81 17.30
CA PHE A 261 -27.82 19.70 17.27
C PHE A 261 -28.45 18.57 16.44
N ASP A 262 -27.91 18.27 15.27
CA ASP A 262 -28.44 17.27 14.34
C ASP A 262 -27.38 16.22 13.99
N ASN A 263 -27.68 14.94 14.22
CA ASN A 263 -26.76 13.83 13.92
C ASN A 263 -25.39 13.97 14.61
N VAL A 264 -25.38 14.12 15.94
CA VAL A 264 -24.15 14.17 16.74
C VAL A 264 -23.89 12.82 17.43
N ILE A 265 -22.69 12.25 17.25
CA ILE A 265 -22.28 10.99 17.87
C ILE A 265 -21.43 11.28 19.10
N LEU A 266 -21.81 10.73 20.25
CA LEU A 266 -21.07 10.78 21.52
C LEU A 266 -20.39 9.44 21.76
N LYS A 267 -19.09 9.42 22.04
CA LYS A 267 -18.34 8.18 22.28
C LYS A 267 -17.46 8.33 23.50
N ASP A 268 -17.62 7.40 24.45
CA ASP A 268 -16.80 7.31 25.67
C ASP A 268 -16.74 8.63 26.46
N ILE A 269 -17.87 9.32 26.58
CA ILE A 269 -17.97 10.58 27.34
C ILE A 269 -17.79 10.29 28.83
N SER A 270 -16.86 10.96 29.51
CA SER A 270 -16.50 10.57 30.88
C SER A 270 -17.40 11.14 31.97
N GLU A 271 -17.98 12.34 31.77
CA GLU A 271 -18.81 13.00 32.79
C GLU A 271 -20.26 13.14 32.36
N ILE A 272 -20.60 13.96 31.35
CA ILE A 272 -22.01 14.22 31.00
C ILE A 272 -22.25 14.25 29.49
N GLY A 273 -23.21 13.45 29.01
CA GLY A 273 -23.56 13.36 27.60
C GLY A 273 -24.16 14.65 27.03
N ILE A 274 -25.30 15.10 27.57
CA ILE A 274 -25.99 16.32 27.14
C ILE A 274 -26.24 17.22 28.36
N VAL A 275 -25.78 18.47 28.29
CA VAL A 275 -25.91 19.46 29.37
C VAL A 275 -26.67 20.69 28.89
N ILE A 276 -27.80 21.02 29.49
CA ILE A 276 -28.53 22.28 29.22
C ILE A 276 -28.80 23.00 30.53
N ILE A 277 -28.07 24.07 30.84
CA ILE A 277 -28.12 24.74 32.15
C ILE A 277 -28.23 26.27 32.04
N GLY A 278 -28.95 26.88 32.99
CA GLY A 278 -29.20 28.32 33.03
C GLY A 278 -28.65 29.05 34.26
N ASN A 279 -27.75 28.41 35.00
CA ASN A 279 -27.22 28.86 36.28
C ASN A 279 -25.68 28.78 36.33
N TYR A 280 -25.03 28.94 35.18
CA TYR A 280 -23.58 28.75 35.06
C TYR A 280 -22.79 29.93 35.62
N LEU A 281 -21.68 29.65 36.30
CA LEU A 281 -20.59 30.57 36.61
C LEU A 281 -19.25 29.89 36.25
N ASN A 282 -18.14 30.62 36.24
CA ASN A 282 -16.82 30.05 35.94
C ASN A 282 -16.39 28.90 36.88
N SER A 283 -16.98 28.82 38.09
CA SER A 283 -16.78 27.72 39.04
C SER A 283 -17.77 26.56 38.89
N GLY A 284 -18.58 26.55 37.83
CA GLY A 284 -19.67 25.61 37.59
C GLY A 284 -21.06 26.18 37.93
N PRO A 285 -22.12 25.35 37.86
CA PRO A 285 -23.48 25.79 38.14
C PRO A 285 -23.67 26.15 39.63
N ARG A 286 -24.31 27.29 39.92
CA ARG A 286 -24.62 27.77 41.28
C ARG A 286 -26.08 28.20 41.40
N GLY A 287 -26.75 27.81 42.49
CA GLY A 287 -28.14 28.20 42.77
C GLY A 287 -29.13 27.75 41.70
N ASP A 288 -30.35 28.30 41.73
CA ASP A 288 -31.37 28.07 40.71
C ASP A 288 -31.23 29.05 39.52
N PRO A 289 -31.59 28.63 38.29
CA PRO A 289 -31.61 29.52 37.12
C PRO A 289 -32.68 30.62 37.28
N THR A 290 -32.33 31.87 36.99
CA THR A 290 -33.25 33.01 37.16
C THR A 290 -34.27 33.16 36.03
N GLY A 291 -33.89 32.78 34.81
CA GLY A 291 -34.72 32.84 33.60
C GLY A 291 -34.57 34.13 32.78
N ASP A 292 -33.65 35.03 33.18
CA ASP A 292 -33.40 36.32 32.52
C ASP A 292 -32.66 36.17 31.17
N LEU A 293 -32.00 35.02 30.96
CA LEU A 293 -31.37 34.62 29.70
C LEU A 293 -32.08 33.37 29.15
N PRO A 294 -33.21 33.53 28.43
CA PRO A 294 -34.00 32.41 27.93
C PRO A 294 -33.29 31.55 26.91
N ILE A 295 -33.67 30.26 26.86
CA ILE A 295 -33.25 29.28 25.84
C ILE A 295 -34.48 28.84 25.05
N HIS A 296 -34.65 29.38 23.85
CA HIS A 296 -35.78 29.12 22.97
C HIS A 296 -35.38 28.31 21.72
N ASN A 297 -36.35 27.60 21.15
CA ASN A 297 -36.23 26.90 19.86
C ASN A 297 -35.00 25.96 19.77
N LEU A 298 -34.68 25.25 20.87
CA LEU A 298 -33.62 24.24 20.90
C LEU A 298 -34.09 22.93 20.25
N VAL A 299 -33.32 22.43 19.29
CA VAL A 299 -33.56 21.14 18.64
C VAL A 299 -32.40 20.20 18.94
N ILE A 300 -32.68 19.12 19.68
CA ILE A 300 -31.82 17.96 19.79
C ILE A 300 -32.38 16.89 18.85
N ASN A 301 -31.67 16.56 17.78
CA ASN A 301 -32.10 15.56 16.81
C ASN A 301 -30.97 14.56 16.53
N ASN A 302 -31.28 13.26 16.67
CA ASN A 302 -30.34 12.18 16.39
C ASN A 302 -28.97 12.33 17.12
N VAL A 303 -28.99 12.85 18.36
CA VAL A 303 -27.82 12.87 19.24
C VAL A 303 -27.71 11.53 19.95
N ARG A 304 -26.66 10.75 19.71
CA ARG A 304 -26.60 9.33 20.14
C ARG A 304 -25.22 8.87 20.56
N GLY A 305 -25.16 7.82 21.38
CA GLY A 305 -23.93 7.11 21.73
C GLY A 305 -23.77 6.86 23.23
N ASN A 306 -22.54 6.79 23.75
CA ASN A 306 -22.29 6.34 25.12
C ASN A 306 -21.60 7.35 26.05
N VAL A 307 -22.02 7.32 27.31
CA VAL A 307 -21.38 7.91 28.47
C VAL A 307 -20.80 6.77 29.32
N LEU A 308 -19.63 6.97 29.93
CA LEU A 308 -19.00 6.01 30.82
C LEU A 308 -19.85 5.80 32.08
N LYS A 309 -19.72 4.62 32.70
CA LYS A 309 -20.57 4.16 33.81
C LYS A 309 -20.77 5.21 34.91
N ASN A 310 -19.70 5.91 35.33
CA ASN A 310 -19.76 6.87 36.43
C ASN A 310 -20.31 8.26 36.04
N GLY A 311 -20.58 8.48 34.75
CA GLY A 311 -21.14 9.72 34.23
C GLY A 311 -22.66 9.74 34.21
N THR A 312 -23.20 10.79 33.61
CA THR A 312 -24.62 11.12 33.50
C THR A 312 -25.01 11.26 32.03
N ASN A 313 -26.12 10.65 31.60
CA ASN A 313 -26.55 10.77 30.21
C ASN A 313 -27.05 12.20 29.89
N HIS A 314 -27.82 12.78 30.81
CA HIS A 314 -28.46 14.09 30.64
C HIS A 314 -28.46 14.90 31.93
N GLN A 315 -28.14 16.19 31.84
CA GLN A 315 -28.34 17.18 32.91
C GLN A 315 -29.08 18.39 32.32
N ILE A 316 -30.24 18.71 32.88
CA ILE A 316 -31.05 19.84 32.43
C ILE A 316 -31.47 20.67 33.64
N TRP A 317 -31.14 21.95 33.67
CA TRP A 317 -31.56 22.83 34.76
C TRP A 317 -31.68 24.27 34.26
N VAL A 318 -32.88 24.63 33.82
CA VAL A 318 -33.15 25.92 33.17
C VAL A 318 -34.44 26.54 33.72
N LYS A 319 -34.66 27.81 33.39
CA LYS A 319 -35.92 28.53 33.58
C LYS A 319 -36.18 29.35 32.33
N ASN A 320 -37.46 29.57 32.00
CA ASN A 320 -37.87 30.28 30.78
C ASN A 320 -37.41 29.60 29.47
N ALA A 321 -37.58 28.26 29.38
CA ALA A 321 -37.32 27.48 28.18
C ALA A 321 -38.61 27.25 27.37
N LYS A 322 -38.55 27.41 26.03
CA LYS A 322 -39.73 27.27 25.14
C LYS A 322 -39.37 26.63 23.80
N ASN A 323 -40.34 25.92 23.21
CA ASN A 323 -40.30 25.37 21.85
C ASN A 323 -39.16 24.38 21.57
N TRP A 324 -38.82 23.52 22.53
CA TRP A 324 -37.78 22.52 22.32
C TRP A 324 -38.31 21.29 21.58
N LYS A 325 -37.48 20.72 20.71
CA LYS A 325 -37.70 19.41 20.09
C LYS A 325 -36.58 18.45 20.50
N TRP A 326 -36.93 17.23 20.87
CA TRP A 326 -35.97 16.31 21.48
C TRP A 326 -36.04 14.89 20.91
N ASN A 327 -34.91 14.43 20.38
CA ASN A 327 -34.65 13.09 19.89
C ASN A 327 -33.18 12.74 20.17
N SER A 328 -32.92 12.02 21.27
CA SER A 328 -31.58 11.58 21.66
C SER A 328 -31.58 10.12 22.12
N ASN A 329 -30.49 9.40 21.85
CA ASN A 329 -30.23 8.04 22.35
C ASN A 329 -28.82 7.96 22.98
N VAL A 330 -28.67 8.57 24.15
CA VAL A 330 -27.41 8.63 24.91
C VAL A 330 -27.54 7.73 26.14
N VAL A 331 -26.64 6.74 26.26
CA VAL A 331 -26.76 5.65 27.25
C VAL A 331 -25.44 5.36 27.96
N GLY A 332 -25.48 4.60 29.04
CA GLY A 332 -24.30 4.06 29.73
C GLY A 332 -23.95 4.74 31.05
N GLY A 333 -24.21 6.04 31.19
CA GLY A 333 -24.05 6.76 32.45
C GLY A 333 -25.08 6.29 33.49
N THR A 334 -24.63 6.02 34.72
CA THR A 334 -25.50 5.57 35.82
C THR A 334 -25.75 6.64 36.87
N LYS A 335 -24.97 7.74 36.89
CA LYS A 335 -25.20 8.86 37.81
C LYS A 335 -26.38 9.69 37.32
N LYS A 336 -27.37 9.91 38.19
CA LYS A 336 -28.53 10.76 37.91
C LYS A 336 -28.25 12.20 38.37
N MET A 337 -28.55 13.17 37.51
CA MET A 337 -28.46 14.61 37.81
C MET A 337 -29.83 15.26 37.57
N PRO A 338 -30.09 16.45 38.14
CA PRO A 338 -31.35 17.15 37.95
C PRO A 338 -31.69 17.36 36.47
N CYS A 339 -32.96 17.11 36.14
CA CYS A 339 -33.61 17.47 34.88
C CYS A 339 -34.87 18.30 35.21
N LYS A 340 -34.71 19.63 35.34
CA LYS A 340 -35.73 20.59 35.76
C LYS A 340 -35.89 21.73 34.75
N GLY A 341 -37.11 22.25 34.62
CA GLY A 341 -37.42 23.41 33.78
C GLY A 341 -37.65 23.12 32.30
N LEU A 342 -38.00 21.87 31.96
CA LEU A 342 -38.36 21.50 30.59
C LEU A 342 -39.60 22.29 30.11
N PRO A 343 -39.68 22.64 28.80
CA PRO A 343 -40.89 23.22 28.24
C PRO A 343 -42.10 22.31 28.40
N ASN A 344 -43.29 22.92 28.59
CA ASN A 344 -44.55 22.19 28.75
C ASN A 344 -44.78 21.18 27.61
N GLY A 345 -45.14 19.95 27.96
CA GLY A 345 -45.42 18.86 27.01
C GLY A 345 -44.20 18.07 26.53
N LEU A 346 -42.97 18.50 26.81
CA LEU A 346 -41.77 17.76 26.44
C LEU A 346 -41.47 16.63 27.44
N LYS A 347 -41.48 15.38 26.97
CA LYS A 347 -41.04 14.21 27.74
C LYS A 347 -39.72 13.70 27.18
N ILE A 348 -38.71 13.59 28.04
CA ILE A 348 -37.41 12.98 27.71
C ILE A 348 -37.35 11.62 28.41
N SER A 349 -37.05 10.56 27.66
CA SER A 349 -36.94 9.20 28.22
C SER A 349 -35.55 9.01 28.83
N PHE A 350 -35.46 9.09 30.16
CA PHE A 350 -34.18 9.04 30.88
C PHE A 350 -33.73 7.62 31.30
N ASP A 351 -34.64 6.63 31.34
CA ASP A 351 -34.35 5.27 31.80
C ASP A 351 -34.89 4.21 30.80
N ARG A 352 -33.99 3.48 30.11
CA ARG A 352 -34.29 2.12 29.63
C ARG A 352 -33.17 1.19 30.08
N PHE A 353 -33.26 0.74 31.34
CA PHE A 353 -32.51 -0.41 31.79
C PHE A 353 -33.03 -1.68 31.11
N LEU A 354 -32.09 -2.48 30.59
CA LEU A 354 -32.26 -3.86 30.16
C LEU A 354 -32.83 -4.69 31.31
N ASN A 355 -34.15 -4.83 31.40
CA ASN A 355 -34.78 -5.80 32.28
C ASN A 355 -36.22 -6.08 31.86
N HIS A 356 -36.44 -6.69 30.70
CA HIS A 356 -37.71 -7.39 30.42
C HIS A 356 -37.39 -8.80 29.89
N LYS A 357 -37.49 -9.78 30.79
CA LYS A 357 -37.86 -11.15 30.42
C LYS A 357 -39.24 -11.05 29.76
N VAL A 358 -39.32 -11.22 28.45
CA VAL A 358 -40.60 -11.26 27.75
C VAL A 358 -41.24 -12.62 27.98
N ARG A 359 -42.25 -12.69 28.85
CA ARG A 359 -43.35 -13.64 28.72
C ARG A 359 -44.29 -13.06 27.67
N MET A 360 -44.55 -13.80 26.59
CA MET A 360 -45.57 -13.45 25.60
C MET A 360 -46.95 -13.86 26.11
N SER A 361 -47.94 -12.98 26.00
CA SER A 361 -49.35 -13.37 25.86
C SER A 361 -49.86 -12.88 24.49
N PRO A 362 -50.68 -13.66 23.75
CA PRO A 362 -51.18 -13.27 22.45
C PRO A 362 -52.62 -12.78 22.56
N SER A 363 -52.86 -11.47 22.54
CA SER A 363 -54.16 -10.91 22.14
C SER A 363 -54.06 -9.41 21.92
N ILE A 364 -54.18 -8.97 20.67
CA ILE A 364 -55.26 -8.10 20.19
C ILE A 364 -54.93 -7.72 18.74
N CYS A 365 -55.80 -8.23 17.87
CA CYS A 365 -55.92 -7.93 16.45
C CYS A 365 -56.79 -6.66 16.29
N GLY A 366 -56.58 -5.86 15.24
CA GLY A 366 -57.62 -4.91 14.82
C GLY A 366 -57.22 -3.73 13.93
N ILE A 367 -57.25 -3.96 12.62
CA ILE A 367 -57.80 -3.05 11.58
C ILE A 367 -57.05 -1.73 11.29
N LEU A 368 -56.30 -1.71 10.18
CA LEU A 368 -56.56 -0.79 9.07
C LEU A 368 -56.00 -1.38 7.77
N MET A 369 -56.87 -1.88 6.90
CA MET A 369 -56.52 -2.12 5.50
C MET A 369 -56.35 -0.77 4.81
N CYS A 370 -55.14 -0.47 4.36
CA CYS A 370 -54.87 0.52 3.33
C CYS A 370 -53.93 -0.10 2.30
N VAL A 371 -54.27 0.14 1.04
CA VAL A 371 -53.61 -0.31 -0.18
C VAL A 371 -52.08 -0.26 -0.04
N ALA A 372 -51.43 -1.42 -0.19
CA ALA A 372 -49.99 -1.57 -0.06
C ALA A 372 -49.25 -0.96 -1.28
N VAL A 373 -49.07 0.36 -1.25
CA VAL A 373 -47.92 0.98 -1.93
C VAL A 373 -46.68 0.47 -1.19
N ALA A 374 -45.68 -0.06 -1.91
CA ALA A 374 -44.46 -0.58 -1.29
C ALA A 374 -43.80 0.47 -0.40
N SER A 375 -44.08 0.44 0.90
CA SER A 375 -43.47 1.32 1.88
C SER A 375 -42.02 0.90 2.08
N ALA A 376 -41.14 1.89 2.04
CA ALA A 376 -39.77 1.71 2.50
C ALA A 376 -39.74 2.04 4.00
N VAL A 377 -39.13 1.19 4.81
CA VAL A 377 -38.95 1.44 6.24
C VAL A 377 -37.53 1.93 6.50
N ASP A 378 -37.41 3.05 7.22
CA ASP A 378 -36.12 3.54 7.70
C ASP A 378 -35.80 2.90 9.06
N VAL A 379 -34.58 2.36 9.20
CA VAL A 379 -34.09 1.73 10.44
C VAL A 379 -32.77 2.36 10.85
N TRP A 380 -32.66 2.81 12.10
CA TRP A 380 -31.46 3.44 12.65
C TRP A 380 -31.00 2.83 13.99
N ASN A 381 -31.61 1.72 14.39
CA ASN A 381 -31.17 0.89 15.50
C ASN A 381 -31.57 -0.57 15.28
N LEU A 382 -31.02 -1.47 16.10
CA LEU A 382 -31.23 -2.92 15.97
C LEU A 382 -32.68 -3.34 16.24
N GLN A 383 -33.39 -2.66 17.15
CA GLN A 383 -34.80 -2.98 17.45
C GLN A 383 -35.70 -2.71 16.24
N GLN A 384 -35.48 -1.60 15.55
CA GLN A 384 -36.21 -1.26 14.33
C GLN A 384 -35.87 -2.21 13.18
N LEU A 385 -34.62 -2.66 13.07
CA LEU A 385 -34.25 -3.69 12.09
C LEU A 385 -35.01 -5.00 12.34
N GLU A 386 -35.11 -5.45 13.60
CA GLU A 386 -35.89 -6.64 13.95
C GLU A 386 -37.39 -6.48 13.66
N ALA A 387 -37.95 -5.29 13.86
CA ALA A 387 -39.32 -4.99 13.47
C ALA A 387 -39.50 -5.02 11.93
N ALA A 388 -38.59 -4.36 11.20
CA ALA A 388 -38.60 -4.31 9.74
C ALA A 388 -38.49 -5.70 9.08
N LYS A 389 -37.71 -6.60 9.68
CA LYS A 389 -37.59 -8.01 9.24
C LYS A 389 -38.93 -8.75 9.28
N ARG A 390 -39.81 -8.42 10.22
CA ARG A 390 -41.15 -9.03 10.38
C ARG A 390 -42.23 -8.30 9.56
N GLY A 391 -42.00 -7.03 9.25
CA GLY A 391 -42.90 -6.18 8.48
C GLY A 391 -43.12 -6.64 7.03
N ASN A 392 -44.08 -6.02 6.35
CA ASN A 392 -44.41 -6.31 4.94
C ASN A 392 -43.63 -5.42 3.94
N ASP A 393 -42.75 -4.54 4.44
CA ASP A 393 -41.95 -3.63 3.64
C ASP A 393 -41.03 -4.40 2.68
N ARG A 394 -41.02 -3.97 1.41
CA ARG A 394 -40.12 -4.52 0.38
C ARG A 394 -38.79 -3.76 0.30
N THR A 395 -38.64 -2.67 1.05
CA THR A 395 -37.39 -1.89 1.14
C THR A 395 -37.06 -1.53 2.58
N ILE A 396 -35.83 -1.85 3.02
CA ILE A 396 -35.30 -1.48 4.33
C ILE A 396 -34.14 -0.49 4.10
N ASN A 397 -34.32 0.75 4.51
CA ASN A 397 -33.29 1.79 4.47
C ASN A 397 -32.57 1.87 5.82
N VAL A 398 -31.35 1.37 5.88
CA VAL A 398 -30.52 1.38 7.08
C VAL A 398 -29.80 2.73 7.16
N ARG A 399 -30.02 3.51 8.23
CA ARG A 399 -29.43 4.85 8.40
C ARG A 399 -28.64 4.95 9.70
N ASP A 400 -27.37 5.32 9.60
CA ASP A 400 -26.59 5.86 10.72
C ASP A 400 -26.53 4.99 12.01
N ILE A 401 -26.57 3.66 11.84
CA ILE A 401 -26.62 2.71 12.95
C ILE A 401 -25.28 2.63 13.69
N PHE A 402 -25.32 2.81 15.01
CA PHE A 402 -24.29 2.31 15.91
C PHE A 402 -24.68 0.93 16.44
N VAL A 403 -23.83 -0.07 16.21
CA VAL A 403 -24.01 -1.44 16.69
C VAL A 403 -23.23 -1.59 17.99
N PRO A 404 -23.88 -1.89 19.13
CA PRO A 404 -23.19 -2.02 20.41
C PRO A 404 -22.09 -3.09 20.42
N ALA A 405 -21.14 -2.95 21.35
CA ALA A 405 -20.02 -3.87 21.50
C ALA A 405 -20.46 -5.33 21.67
N GLY A 406 -19.93 -6.23 20.83
CA GLY A 406 -20.26 -7.65 20.88
C GLY A 406 -21.63 -8.02 20.33
N GLN A 407 -22.28 -7.12 19.57
CA GLN A 407 -23.51 -7.42 18.83
C GLN A 407 -23.26 -7.41 17.33
N THR A 408 -24.14 -8.08 16.59
CA THR A 408 -24.09 -8.21 15.13
C THR A 408 -25.25 -7.46 14.50
N LEU A 409 -24.99 -6.73 13.41
CA LEU A 409 -26.04 -6.21 12.54
C LEU A 409 -26.56 -7.36 11.66
N ASN A 410 -27.69 -7.95 12.04
CA ASN A 410 -28.13 -9.23 11.50
C ASN A 410 -29.32 -9.12 10.52
N PHE A 411 -29.06 -9.38 9.23
CA PHE A 411 -30.08 -9.43 8.17
C PHE A 411 -30.56 -10.85 7.83
N GLU A 412 -30.38 -11.84 8.72
CA GLU A 412 -31.06 -13.12 8.60
C GLU A 412 -32.58 -12.96 8.62
N PHE A 413 -33.28 -13.89 7.97
CA PHE A 413 -34.74 -13.96 7.94
C PHE A 413 -35.43 -12.74 7.30
N VAL A 414 -34.69 -11.90 6.55
CA VAL A 414 -35.29 -10.88 5.69
C VAL A 414 -36.07 -11.57 4.57
N LYS A 415 -37.30 -11.10 4.32
CA LYS A 415 -38.19 -11.67 3.30
C LYS A 415 -37.53 -11.65 1.90
N PRO A 416 -37.65 -12.73 1.11
CA PRO A 416 -37.18 -12.74 -0.27
C PRO A 416 -37.81 -11.62 -1.11
N GLY A 417 -37.02 -11.05 -2.02
CA GLY A 417 -37.39 -9.89 -2.84
C GLY A 417 -37.16 -8.53 -2.18
N THR A 418 -36.69 -8.50 -0.92
CA THR A 418 -36.44 -7.24 -0.20
C THR A 418 -35.20 -6.52 -0.74
N THR A 419 -35.31 -5.20 -0.86
CA THR A 419 -34.19 -4.30 -1.13
C THR A 419 -33.67 -3.71 0.17
N ILE A 420 -32.40 -3.95 0.50
CA ILE A 420 -31.73 -3.34 1.66
C ILE A 420 -30.85 -2.20 1.14
N VAL A 421 -31.07 -0.98 1.64
CA VAL A 421 -30.34 0.22 1.23
C VAL A 421 -29.61 0.81 2.42
N PHE A 422 -28.28 0.80 2.40
CA PHE A 422 -27.49 1.47 3.43
C PHE A 422 -27.32 2.95 3.07
N ARG A 423 -27.66 3.83 4.01
CA ARG A 423 -27.50 5.29 3.93
C ARG A 423 -26.74 5.75 5.18
N GLY A 424 -25.89 6.75 5.05
CA GLY A 424 -25.10 7.24 6.19
C GLY A 424 -24.08 6.23 6.74
N ARG A 425 -23.68 6.42 7.99
CA ARG A 425 -22.51 5.73 8.59
C ARG A 425 -22.90 4.65 9.59
N VAL A 426 -22.50 3.41 9.33
CA VAL A 426 -22.63 2.29 10.27
C VAL A 426 -21.32 2.10 11.02
N THR A 427 -21.37 2.03 12.36
CA THR A 427 -20.21 1.92 13.25
C THR A 427 -20.42 0.88 14.34
N PHE A 428 -19.34 0.42 14.98
CA PHE A 428 -19.38 -0.71 15.92
C PHE A 428 -18.68 -0.40 17.25
N GLY A 429 -19.28 -0.85 18.35
CA GLY A 429 -18.63 -0.94 19.65
C GLY A 429 -17.54 -2.02 19.64
N PHE A 430 -16.53 -1.87 20.49
CA PHE A 430 -15.42 -2.82 20.54
C PHE A 430 -15.62 -3.91 21.57
N LYS A 431 -15.40 -5.13 21.11
CA LYS A 431 -15.25 -6.32 21.94
C LYS A 431 -14.31 -7.26 21.19
N GLN A 432 -13.40 -7.91 21.91
CA GLN A 432 -12.65 -9.03 21.35
C GLN A 432 -13.59 -10.24 21.26
N TRP A 433 -13.91 -10.67 20.05
CA TRP A 433 -14.81 -11.78 19.77
C TRP A 433 -14.70 -12.20 18.29
N LYS A 434 -15.15 -13.42 17.97
CA LYS A 434 -15.06 -13.97 16.60
C LYS A 434 -16.03 -13.31 15.62
N GLY A 435 -17.01 -12.55 16.12
CA GLY A 435 -18.02 -11.89 15.28
C GLY A 435 -18.97 -12.87 14.60
N PRO A 436 -19.50 -12.52 13.41
CA PRO A 436 -19.16 -11.36 12.57
C PRO A 436 -19.79 -10.03 13.04
N LEU A 437 -19.33 -8.90 12.48
CA LEU A 437 -19.97 -7.59 12.69
C LEU A 437 -21.31 -7.46 11.95
N ILE A 438 -21.40 -7.99 10.72
CA ILE A 438 -22.60 -7.94 9.88
C ILE A 438 -22.88 -9.33 9.29
N ILE A 439 -24.15 -9.75 9.31
CA ILE A 439 -24.61 -10.96 8.60
C ILE A 439 -25.54 -10.54 7.47
N LEU A 440 -25.24 -11.00 6.26
CA LEU A 440 -26.09 -10.92 5.07
C LEU A 440 -26.48 -12.33 4.65
N LYS A 441 -27.71 -12.76 5.00
CA LYS A 441 -28.16 -14.13 4.75
C LYS A 441 -29.61 -14.19 4.31
N GLY A 442 -29.86 -14.90 3.21
CA GLY A 442 -31.19 -15.02 2.61
C GLY A 442 -31.16 -15.29 1.12
N ARG A 443 -32.34 -15.19 0.49
CA ARG A 443 -32.53 -15.45 -0.94
C ARG A 443 -33.22 -14.28 -1.63
N ASN A 444 -32.88 -14.02 -2.89
CA ASN A 444 -33.50 -12.97 -3.70
C ASN A 444 -33.44 -11.59 -3.05
N LEU A 445 -32.27 -11.23 -2.50
CA LEU A 445 -32.06 -9.94 -1.83
C LEU A 445 -31.30 -8.96 -2.75
N LYS A 446 -31.69 -7.69 -2.71
CA LYS A 446 -31.00 -6.58 -3.38
C LYS A 446 -30.37 -5.66 -2.35
N ILE A 447 -29.08 -5.80 -2.11
CA ILE A 447 -28.33 -5.04 -1.12
C ILE A 447 -27.55 -3.94 -1.84
N LYS A 448 -27.77 -2.67 -1.47
CA LYS A 448 -27.09 -1.55 -2.12
C LYS A 448 -26.67 -0.44 -1.16
N GLY A 449 -25.53 0.19 -1.44
CA GLY A 449 -25.09 1.42 -0.77
C GLY A 449 -25.70 2.64 -1.47
N GLY A 450 -26.25 3.55 -0.69
CA GLY A 450 -26.65 4.89 -1.12
C GLY A 450 -25.45 5.84 -1.19
N ALA A 451 -25.66 7.05 -1.73
CA ALA A 451 -24.62 8.06 -1.81
C ALA A 451 -24.06 8.39 -0.40
N GLY A 452 -22.73 8.43 -0.28
CA GLY A 452 -22.03 8.78 0.96
C GLY A 452 -22.15 7.76 2.10
N HIS A 453 -22.78 6.60 1.87
CA HIS A 453 -22.85 5.56 2.88
C HIS A 453 -21.45 4.98 3.17
N ILE A 454 -21.15 4.71 4.44
CA ILE A 454 -19.91 4.09 4.88
C ILE A 454 -20.20 3.04 5.97
N PHE A 455 -19.61 1.86 5.87
CA PHE A 455 -19.38 0.98 7.01
C PHE A 455 -17.99 1.24 7.57
N ASP A 456 -17.88 1.69 8.81
CA ASP A 456 -16.58 1.82 9.49
C ASP A 456 -16.43 0.71 10.52
N GLY A 457 -15.61 -0.28 10.18
CA GLY A 457 -15.32 -1.41 11.05
C GLY A 457 -14.44 -1.05 12.25
N GLU A 458 -13.87 0.18 12.31
CA GLU A 458 -13.01 0.64 13.41
C GLU A 458 -11.83 -0.30 13.71
N GLY A 459 -11.30 -0.97 12.67
CA GLY A 459 -10.32 -2.05 12.73
C GLY A 459 -9.09 -1.78 13.58
N ARG A 460 -8.65 -0.51 13.70
CA ARG A 460 -7.55 -0.07 14.58
C ARG A 460 -7.68 -0.60 16.02
N ARG A 461 -8.90 -0.82 16.51
CA ARG A 461 -9.12 -1.33 17.87
C ARG A 461 -8.74 -2.81 18.01
N TRP A 462 -8.72 -3.57 16.92
CA TRP A 462 -8.41 -5.00 16.87
C TRP A 462 -7.06 -5.33 16.20
N TRP A 463 -6.46 -4.37 15.50
CA TRP A 463 -5.19 -4.56 14.83
C TRP A 463 -4.04 -4.52 15.83
N ASP A 464 -3.30 -5.62 15.88
CA ASP A 464 -2.21 -5.90 16.80
C ASP A 464 -0.96 -6.43 16.06
N GLY A 465 -0.95 -6.34 14.74
CA GLY A 465 0.15 -6.88 13.93
C GLY A 465 0.06 -8.40 13.69
N THR A 466 -0.97 -9.10 14.20
CA THR A 466 -1.12 -10.54 13.99
C THR A 466 -2.43 -10.91 13.29
N GLY A 467 -2.42 -12.08 12.64
CA GLY A 467 -3.56 -12.62 11.92
C GLY A 467 -4.65 -13.20 12.82
N THR A 468 -5.72 -13.76 12.25
CA THR A 468 -6.84 -14.34 13.04
C THR A 468 -6.49 -15.65 13.75
N ASN A 469 -5.32 -16.23 13.45
CA ASN A 469 -4.83 -17.48 14.05
C ASN A 469 -4.03 -17.25 15.35
N SER A 470 -3.71 -16.00 15.70
CA SER A 470 -2.95 -15.65 16.90
C SER A 470 -3.23 -14.22 17.37
N GLY A 471 -2.97 -13.92 18.64
CA GLY A 471 -3.17 -12.58 19.21
C GLY A 471 -4.64 -12.24 19.47
N THR A 472 -5.04 -11.03 19.14
CA THR A 472 -6.35 -10.42 19.45
C THR A 472 -7.46 -11.13 18.70
N ILE A 473 -8.46 -11.62 19.43
CA ILE A 473 -9.66 -12.19 18.82
C ILE A 473 -10.45 -11.06 18.14
N LYS A 474 -10.59 -11.14 16.83
CA LYS A 474 -11.14 -10.08 15.99
C LYS A 474 -12.26 -10.60 15.07
N PRO A 475 -13.35 -9.84 14.88
CA PRO A 475 -14.50 -10.27 14.10
C PRO A 475 -14.28 -10.07 12.60
N TYR A 476 -14.91 -10.91 11.77
CA TYR A 476 -15.05 -10.61 10.34
C TYR A 476 -16.02 -9.45 10.14
N MET A 477 -15.84 -8.68 9.07
CA MET A 477 -16.72 -7.56 8.76
C MET A 477 -18.09 -8.06 8.28
N PHE A 478 -18.11 -8.84 7.21
CA PHE A 478 -19.32 -9.45 6.66
C PHE A 478 -19.21 -10.98 6.63
N TYR A 479 -20.22 -11.64 7.17
CA TYR A 479 -20.54 -13.02 6.79
C TYR A 479 -21.68 -12.99 5.76
N VAL A 480 -21.45 -13.62 4.60
CA VAL A 480 -22.38 -13.61 3.47
C VAL A 480 -22.77 -15.04 3.12
N GLN A 481 -24.07 -15.31 3.19
CA GLN A 481 -24.67 -16.58 2.77
C GLN A 481 -25.96 -16.29 1.99
N LEU A 482 -25.80 -16.05 0.69
CA LEU A 482 -26.85 -15.54 -0.19
C LEU A 482 -27.12 -16.46 -1.38
N THR A 483 -28.39 -16.53 -1.79
CA THR A 483 -28.81 -17.22 -3.02
C THR A 483 -29.61 -16.27 -3.92
N ASP A 484 -29.40 -16.31 -5.23
CA ASP A 484 -30.13 -15.48 -6.22
C ASP A 484 -30.13 -13.98 -5.88
N SER A 485 -29.01 -13.45 -5.37
CA SER A 485 -28.96 -12.12 -4.73
C SER A 485 -27.86 -11.21 -5.29
N SER A 486 -27.98 -9.91 -5.02
CA SER A 486 -26.98 -8.91 -5.44
C SER A 486 -26.56 -7.99 -4.30
N VAL A 487 -25.26 -7.66 -4.27
CA VAL A 487 -24.65 -6.68 -3.37
C VAL A 487 -23.94 -5.65 -4.23
N ARG A 488 -24.25 -4.35 -4.06
CA ARG A 488 -23.59 -3.31 -4.87
C ARG A 488 -23.33 -1.99 -4.18
N GLY A 489 -22.27 -1.29 -4.57
CA GLY A 489 -22.06 0.11 -4.19
C GLY A 489 -21.75 0.33 -2.70
N LEU A 490 -21.25 -0.69 -1.99
CA LEU A 490 -20.90 -0.54 -0.57
C LEU A 490 -19.52 0.10 -0.44
N THR A 491 -19.37 1.00 0.55
CA THR A 491 -18.07 1.54 0.97
C THR A 491 -17.75 1.05 2.36
N ILE A 492 -16.63 0.35 2.52
CA ILE A 492 -16.18 -0.26 3.75
C ILE A 492 -14.84 0.36 4.12
N LYS A 493 -14.70 0.79 5.38
CA LYS A 493 -13.47 1.29 5.94
C LYS A 493 -13.05 0.43 7.14
N ASN A 494 -11.76 0.19 7.27
CA ASN A 494 -11.13 -0.36 8.48
C ASN A 494 -11.79 -1.65 9.00
N SER A 495 -11.89 -2.67 8.15
CA SER A 495 -12.36 -4.00 8.58
C SER A 495 -11.42 -4.59 9.64
N PRO A 496 -11.93 -5.17 10.75
CA PRO A 496 -11.07 -5.75 11.78
C PRO A 496 -10.26 -6.95 11.29
N ALA A 497 -10.86 -7.77 10.43
CA ALA A 497 -10.23 -8.87 9.68
C ALA A 497 -10.91 -9.00 8.30
N HIS A 498 -11.18 -10.23 7.82
CA HIS A 498 -11.74 -10.52 6.51
C HIS A 498 -12.97 -9.65 6.24
N THR A 499 -12.98 -8.98 5.09
CA THR A 499 -14.03 -8.03 4.73
C THR A 499 -15.29 -8.78 4.32
N PHE A 500 -15.24 -9.61 3.28
CA PHE A 500 -16.36 -10.46 2.87
C PHE A 500 -15.99 -11.94 3.01
N ALA A 501 -16.58 -12.63 3.99
CA ALA A 501 -16.56 -14.09 4.06
C ALA A 501 -17.81 -14.64 3.35
N ILE A 502 -17.64 -15.08 2.10
CA ILE A 502 -18.67 -15.56 1.17
C ILE A 502 -18.71 -17.08 1.27
N ASN A 503 -19.72 -17.59 1.97
CA ASN A 503 -19.84 -19.02 2.27
C ASN A 503 -21.20 -19.54 1.85
N ASP A 504 -21.22 -20.74 1.26
CA ASP A 504 -22.45 -21.45 0.87
C ASP A 504 -23.39 -20.58 0.02
N CYS A 505 -22.80 -19.75 -0.87
CA CYS A 505 -23.54 -18.87 -1.76
C CYS A 505 -23.78 -19.53 -3.12
N ASN A 506 -24.90 -19.20 -3.75
CA ASN A 506 -25.25 -19.71 -5.07
C ASN A 506 -25.92 -18.64 -5.91
N HIS A 507 -25.38 -18.38 -7.11
CA HIS A 507 -25.93 -17.39 -8.04
C HIS A 507 -26.03 -15.99 -7.41
N ILE A 508 -24.87 -15.40 -7.13
CA ILE A 508 -24.77 -14.06 -6.54
C ILE A 508 -23.87 -13.13 -7.35
N SER A 509 -24.17 -11.83 -7.27
CA SER A 509 -23.32 -10.78 -7.83
C SER A 509 -22.92 -9.76 -6.77
N ILE A 510 -21.63 -9.45 -6.68
CA ILE A 510 -21.06 -8.42 -5.83
C ILE A 510 -20.35 -7.41 -6.73
N ASN A 511 -20.83 -6.17 -6.75
CA ASN A 511 -20.39 -5.18 -7.76
C ASN A 511 -20.09 -3.80 -7.16
N ASN A 512 -19.06 -3.13 -7.68
CA ASN A 512 -18.77 -1.73 -7.34
C ASN A 512 -18.59 -1.52 -5.82
N ILE A 513 -17.72 -2.33 -5.21
CA ILE A 513 -17.41 -2.23 -3.79
C ILE A 513 -16.12 -1.44 -3.60
N MET A 514 -16.10 -0.52 -2.63
CA MET A 514 -14.89 0.16 -2.16
C MET A 514 -14.51 -0.42 -0.80
N ILE A 515 -13.35 -1.09 -0.72
CA ILE A 515 -12.76 -1.54 0.54
C ILE A 515 -11.53 -0.68 0.79
N ASP A 516 -11.52 0.08 1.89
CA ASP A 516 -10.44 0.97 2.28
C ASP A 516 -9.90 0.63 3.68
N ASN A 517 -8.91 -0.26 3.71
CA ASN A 517 -8.17 -0.62 4.93
C ASN A 517 -6.77 0.02 4.95
N ARG A 518 -6.53 1.15 4.27
CA ARG A 518 -5.20 1.78 4.21
C ARG A 518 -4.62 2.11 5.58
N ASP A 519 -5.46 2.47 6.55
CA ASP A 519 -5.03 2.75 7.93
C ASP A 519 -4.32 1.52 8.54
N GLY A 520 -4.67 0.30 8.12
CA GLY A 520 -4.03 -0.95 8.54
C GLY A 520 -2.53 -1.00 8.25
N ASN A 521 -2.04 -0.32 7.22
CA ASN A 521 -0.59 -0.25 6.93
C ASN A 521 0.20 0.43 8.08
N ARG A 522 -0.43 1.39 8.77
CA ARG A 522 0.20 2.12 9.88
C ARG A 522 -0.05 1.45 11.23
N PHE A 523 -1.20 0.80 11.37
CA PHE A 523 -1.69 0.34 12.67
C PHE A 523 -1.71 -1.19 12.82
N GLY A 524 -1.03 -1.93 11.95
CA GLY A 524 -0.87 -3.39 12.09
C GLY A 524 -2.09 -4.20 11.66
N GLY A 525 -2.77 -3.77 10.59
CA GLY A 525 -3.86 -4.53 9.98
C GLY A 525 -3.34 -5.83 9.36
N HIS A 526 -4.02 -6.95 9.65
CA HIS A 526 -3.69 -8.28 9.16
C HIS A 526 -4.96 -9.09 8.91
N ASN A 527 -4.91 -10.06 7.99
CA ASN A 527 -6.07 -10.81 7.51
C ASN A 527 -7.24 -9.90 7.10
N THR A 528 -6.94 -8.75 6.49
CA THR A 528 -7.94 -7.82 5.96
C THR A 528 -8.38 -8.21 4.56
N ASP A 529 -8.53 -9.52 4.31
CA ASP A 529 -8.87 -10.12 3.04
C ASP A 529 -10.10 -9.44 2.42
N GLY A 530 -10.05 -9.14 1.13
CA GLY A 530 -11.12 -8.44 0.43
C GLY A 530 -12.35 -9.33 0.30
N PHE A 531 -12.20 -10.41 -0.45
CA PHE A 531 -13.24 -11.41 -0.68
C PHE A 531 -12.68 -12.82 -0.45
N ASP A 532 -13.16 -13.48 0.60
CA ASP A 532 -12.88 -14.88 0.88
C ASP A 532 -14.09 -15.70 0.42
N VAL A 533 -13.88 -16.62 -0.52
CA VAL A 533 -14.94 -17.44 -1.12
C VAL A 533 -14.71 -18.90 -0.77
N ALA A 534 -15.70 -19.52 -0.13
CA ALA A 534 -15.72 -20.95 0.15
C ALA A 534 -17.10 -21.57 -0.16
N LYS A 535 -17.09 -22.84 -0.57
CA LYS A 535 -18.29 -23.67 -0.79
C LYS A 535 -19.38 -22.99 -1.63
N SER A 536 -19.00 -22.17 -2.59
CA SER A 536 -19.93 -21.32 -3.33
C SER A 536 -19.91 -21.62 -4.82
N SER A 537 -21.03 -21.38 -5.50
CA SER A 537 -21.16 -21.57 -6.95
C SER A 537 -21.80 -20.37 -7.64
N ARG A 538 -21.44 -20.14 -8.92
CA ARG A 538 -21.99 -19.04 -9.74
C ARG A 538 -21.86 -17.67 -9.05
N VAL A 539 -20.65 -17.35 -8.61
CA VAL A 539 -20.32 -16.09 -7.91
C VAL A 539 -19.64 -15.12 -8.87
N ILE A 540 -20.16 -13.90 -9.00
CA ILE A 540 -19.53 -12.83 -9.78
C ILE A 540 -19.12 -11.69 -8.86
N ILE A 541 -17.83 -11.35 -8.82
CA ILE A 541 -17.30 -10.19 -8.10
C ILE A 541 -16.65 -9.23 -9.11
N ALA A 542 -17.14 -8.00 -9.21
CA ALA A 542 -16.71 -7.10 -10.27
C ALA A 542 -16.68 -5.61 -9.94
N ASN A 543 -15.85 -4.87 -10.69
CA ASN A 543 -15.77 -3.40 -10.67
C ASN A 543 -15.42 -2.79 -9.30
N SER A 544 -14.73 -3.53 -8.42
CA SER A 544 -14.42 -3.11 -7.05
C SER A 544 -13.00 -2.56 -6.93
N THR A 545 -12.77 -1.67 -5.95
CA THR A 545 -11.44 -1.19 -5.56
C THR A 545 -11.15 -1.63 -4.13
N ILE A 546 -10.01 -2.30 -3.94
CA ILE A 546 -9.65 -2.95 -2.68
C ILE A 546 -8.27 -2.46 -2.25
N TYR A 547 -8.21 -1.77 -1.10
CA TYR A 547 -6.98 -1.46 -0.38
C TYR A 547 -6.93 -2.31 0.89
N ASN A 548 -5.95 -3.21 1.00
CA ASN A 548 -5.82 -4.09 2.17
C ASN A 548 -4.37 -4.53 2.43
N GLN A 549 -4.19 -5.40 3.42
CA GLN A 549 -2.90 -5.95 3.85
C GLN A 549 -2.74 -7.44 3.54
N ASP A 550 -3.79 -8.10 3.03
CA ASP A 550 -3.80 -9.54 2.73
C ASP A 550 -4.41 -9.83 1.34
N ASP A 551 -4.99 -11.00 1.10
CA ASP A 551 -5.53 -11.38 -0.20
C ASP A 551 -6.70 -10.46 -0.63
N CYS A 552 -6.61 -9.88 -1.81
CA CYS A 552 -7.71 -9.13 -2.43
C CYS A 552 -8.89 -10.06 -2.76
N LEU A 553 -8.57 -11.28 -3.19
CA LEU A 553 -9.47 -12.40 -3.39
C LEU A 553 -8.76 -13.67 -2.92
N ALA A 554 -9.44 -14.47 -2.10
CA ALA A 554 -9.05 -15.83 -1.76
C ALA A 554 -10.20 -16.78 -2.13
N ILE A 555 -9.99 -17.67 -3.10
CA ILE A 555 -10.94 -18.74 -3.42
C ILE A 555 -10.45 -20.01 -2.75
N ASN A 556 -11.12 -20.41 -1.67
CA ASN A 556 -10.79 -21.59 -0.89
C ASN A 556 -11.49 -22.87 -1.38
N SER A 557 -12.71 -22.71 -1.92
CA SER A 557 -13.46 -23.77 -2.62
C SER A 557 -14.65 -23.20 -3.38
N GLY A 558 -15.01 -23.81 -4.51
CA GLY A 558 -16.21 -23.46 -5.27
C GLY A 558 -16.10 -23.67 -6.77
N THR A 559 -17.21 -23.42 -7.47
CA THR A 559 -17.36 -23.64 -8.91
C THR A 559 -17.96 -22.43 -9.62
N ASP A 560 -17.58 -22.19 -10.87
CA ASP A 560 -18.11 -21.10 -11.71
C ASP A 560 -17.98 -19.71 -11.05
N ILE A 561 -16.78 -19.39 -10.57
CA ILE A 561 -16.47 -18.11 -9.91
C ILE A 561 -15.80 -17.16 -10.89
N THR A 562 -16.32 -15.94 -11.03
CA THR A 562 -15.75 -14.89 -11.88
C THR A 562 -15.34 -13.67 -11.05
N PHE A 563 -14.06 -13.33 -11.06
CA PHE A 563 -13.50 -12.11 -10.48
C PHE A 563 -13.00 -11.20 -11.61
N GLN A 564 -13.69 -10.08 -11.87
CA GLN A 564 -13.43 -9.28 -13.07
C GLN A 564 -13.39 -7.77 -12.87
N ARG A 565 -12.49 -7.09 -13.58
CA ARG A 565 -12.36 -5.61 -13.57
C ARG A 565 -12.20 -5.01 -12.17
N ASN A 566 -11.54 -5.73 -11.27
CA ASN A 566 -11.25 -5.25 -9.91
C ASN A 566 -9.84 -4.64 -9.82
N LYS A 567 -9.66 -3.69 -8.91
CA LYS A 567 -8.37 -3.03 -8.63
C LYS A 567 -7.92 -3.42 -7.22
N CYS A 568 -6.87 -4.24 -7.14
CA CYS A 568 -6.24 -4.69 -5.89
C CYS A 568 -5.00 -3.83 -5.63
N ILE A 569 -4.92 -3.23 -4.44
CA ILE A 569 -3.88 -2.25 -4.09
C ILE A 569 -3.30 -2.58 -2.72
N GLY A 570 -1.99 -2.81 -2.65
CA GLY A 570 -1.36 -3.36 -1.44
C GLY A 570 -1.66 -4.85 -1.25
N GLY A 571 -1.43 -5.37 -0.05
CA GLY A 571 -1.77 -6.74 0.32
C GLY A 571 -1.10 -7.84 -0.52
N HIS A 572 -1.71 -9.01 -0.57
CA HIS A 572 -1.16 -10.21 -1.22
C HIS A 572 -1.62 -10.45 -2.66
N GLY A 573 -2.64 -9.73 -3.15
CA GLY A 573 -3.15 -9.89 -4.51
C GLY A 573 -4.24 -10.94 -4.63
N ILE A 574 -4.29 -11.69 -5.73
CA ILE A 574 -5.38 -12.63 -6.04
C ILE A 574 -4.90 -14.07 -5.81
N ALA A 575 -5.68 -14.89 -5.12
CA ALA A 575 -5.33 -16.28 -4.82
C ALA A 575 -6.48 -17.27 -5.10
N VAL A 576 -6.14 -18.39 -5.74
CA VAL A 576 -6.90 -19.64 -5.73
C VAL A 576 -6.16 -20.61 -4.80
N ALA A 577 -6.80 -21.05 -3.73
CA ALA A 577 -6.21 -21.80 -2.64
C ALA A 577 -6.99 -23.11 -2.42
N VAL A 578 -6.37 -24.27 -2.58
CA VAL A 578 -7.07 -25.57 -2.43
C VAL A 578 -6.33 -26.49 -1.46
N GLY A 579 -7.09 -27.25 -0.66
CA GLY A 579 -6.57 -28.31 0.22
C GLY A 579 -6.85 -28.13 1.71
N GLY A 580 -7.42 -26.99 2.13
CA GLY A 580 -7.66 -26.67 3.55
C GLY A 580 -9.07 -26.97 4.09
N TYR A 581 -9.99 -27.47 3.27
CA TYR A 581 -11.41 -27.66 3.61
C TYR A 581 -11.88 -29.11 3.43
N GLN A 582 -13.10 -29.44 3.90
CA GLN A 582 -13.73 -30.74 3.65
C GLN A 582 -14.10 -30.94 2.16
N VAL A 583 -14.49 -29.86 1.48
CA VAL A 583 -14.73 -29.82 0.03
C VAL A 583 -13.60 -29.02 -0.59
N ASN A 584 -12.70 -29.68 -1.30
CA ASN A 584 -11.45 -29.10 -1.83
C ASN A 584 -11.44 -29.08 -3.35
N GLU A 585 -12.34 -28.33 -3.96
CA GLU A 585 -12.30 -28.09 -5.40
C GLU A 585 -12.41 -26.61 -5.75
N ALA A 586 -11.64 -26.19 -6.76
CA ALA A 586 -11.78 -24.92 -7.43
C ALA A 586 -11.94 -25.19 -8.94
N ARG A 587 -13.16 -25.07 -9.46
CA ARG A 587 -13.47 -25.37 -10.87
C ARG A 587 -14.04 -24.18 -11.62
N ASN A 588 -13.70 -24.05 -12.90
CA ASN A 588 -14.25 -23.04 -13.80
C ASN A 588 -14.09 -21.62 -13.25
N ILE A 589 -12.87 -21.28 -12.85
CA ILE A 589 -12.54 -19.98 -12.24
C ILE A 589 -12.09 -19.02 -13.35
N ARG A 590 -12.67 -17.82 -13.40
CA ARG A 590 -12.29 -16.76 -14.35
C ARG A 590 -11.83 -15.51 -13.61
N ILE A 591 -10.56 -15.16 -13.73
CA ILE A 591 -9.96 -13.94 -13.19
C ILE A 591 -9.58 -13.05 -14.38
N ARG A 592 -10.27 -11.93 -14.60
CA ARG A 592 -10.06 -11.14 -15.84
C ARG A 592 -10.14 -9.63 -15.73
N GLY A 593 -9.27 -8.93 -16.46
CA GLY A 593 -9.30 -7.47 -16.54
C GLY A 593 -8.95 -6.76 -15.23
N CYS A 594 -8.30 -7.45 -14.29
CA CYS A 594 -7.96 -6.91 -12.98
C CYS A 594 -6.63 -6.16 -13.01
N ARG A 595 -6.46 -5.24 -12.05
CA ARG A 595 -5.21 -4.48 -11.85
C ARG A 595 -4.65 -4.78 -10.47
N CYS A 596 -3.43 -5.32 -10.40
CA CYS A 596 -2.72 -5.58 -9.15
C CYS A 596 -1.59 -4.54 -9.01
N ILE A 597 -1.72 -3.65 -8.03
CA ILE A 597 -0.84 -2.48 -7.87
C ILE A 597 -0.19 -2.52 -6.50
N LYS A 598 1.15 -2.57 -6.43
CA LYS A 598 1.89 -2.66 -5.17
C LYS A 598 1.43 -3.85 -4.30
N THR A 599 0.92 -4.90 -4.91
CA THR A 599 0.56 -6.16 -4.24
C THR A 599 1.82 -7.01 -4.09
N LYS A 600 1.84 -7.91 -3.10
CA LYS A 600 2.92 -8.89 -2.94
C LYS A 600 2.99 -9.82 -4.15
N TYR A 601 1.82 -10.30 -4.58
CA TYR A 601 1.70 -11.15 -5.75
C TYR A 601 0.68 -10.59 -6.74
N GLY A 602 0.83 -10.88 -8.03
CA GLY A 602 -0.19 -10.56 -9.03
C GLY A 602 -1.36 -11.52 -8.93
N VAL A 603 -1.15 -12.76 -9.37
CA VAL A 603 -2.11 -13.87 -9.25
C VAL A 603 -1.41 -15.12 -8.74
N ARG A 604 -2.06 -15.87 -7.85
CA ARG A 604 -1.52 -17.09 -7.27
C ARG A 604 -2.46 -18.28 -7.37
N ILE A 605 -1.88 -19.47 -7.54
CA ILE A 605 -2.52 -20.75 -7.28
C ILE A 605 -1.68 -21.45 -6.21
N LYS A 606 -2.26 -21.74 -5.05
CA LYS A 606 -1.58 -22.39 -3.91
C LYS A 606 -2.31 -23.66 -3.53
N THR A 607 -1.62 -24.81 -3.56
CA THR A 607 -2.18 -26.08 -3.09
C THR A 607 -1.49 -26.52 -1.81
N LEU A 608 -2.29 -26.95 -0.82
CA LEU A 608 -1.79 -27.34 0.50
C LEU A 608 -0.92 -28.60 0.40
N SER A 609 0.27 -28.57 1.01
CA SER A 609 1.16 -29.73 1.09
C SER A 609 0.49 -30.89 1.82
N GLY A 610 0.49 -32.08 1.22
CA GLY A 610 -0.21 -33.27 1.71
C GLY A 610 -1.74 -33.22 1.57
N GLY A 611 -2.29 -32.13 1.01
CA GLY A 611 -3.72 -31.98 0.81
C GLY A 611 -4.28 -32.87 -0.29
N ARG A 612 -5.61 -32.97 -0.35
CA ARG A 612 -6.37 -33.64 -1.41
C ARG A 612 -7.41 -32.71 -1.99
N GLY A 613 -7.62 -32.76 -3.30
CA GLY A 613 -8.54 -31.86 -3.99
C GLY A 613 -8.21 -31.71 -5.47
N ILE A 614 -8.72 -30.65 -6.09
CA ILE A 614 -8.43 -30.33 -7.49
C ILE A 614 -8.56 -28.83 -7.78
N VAL A 615 -7.64 -28.32 -8.61
CA VAL A 615 -7.78 -27.04 -9.30
C VAL A 615 -7.96 -27.35 -10.78
N LYS A 616 -9.11 -27.00 -11.38
CA LYS A 616 -9.40 -27.31 -12.78
C LYS A 616 -10.09 -26.17 -13.52
N GLY A 617 -9.59 -25.82 -14.70
CA GLY A 617 -10.24 -24.81 -15.54
C GLY A 617 -10.13 -23.41 -14.94
N VAL A 618 -8.90 -22.94 -14.75
CA VAL A 618 -8.62 -21.59 -14.23
C VAL A 618 -8.12 -20.71 -15.37
N ALA A 619 -8.89 -19.68 -15.72
CA ALA A 619 -8.53 -18.68 -16.73
C ALA A 619 -8.10 -17.36 -16.06
N ILE A 620 -6.85 -16.94 -16.31
CA ILE A 620 -6.24 -15.71 -15.82
C ILE A 620 -5.96 -14.82 -17.04
N GLU A 621 -6.78 -13.79 -17.24
CA GLU A 621 -6.85 -13.07 -18.52
C GLU A 621 -6.75 -11.55 -18.37
N ASN A 622 -5.97 -10.88 -19.21
CA ASN A 622 -5.94 -9.41 -19.30
C ASN A 622 -5.62 -8.75 -17.94
N ILE A 623 -4.63 -9.28 -17.21
CA ILE A 623 -4.24 -8.77 -15.90
C ILE A 623 -3.12 -7.74 -16.06
N LEU A 624 -3.28 -6.57 -15.46
CA LEU A 624 -2.25 -5.54 -15.41
C LEU A 624 -1.57 -5.51 -14.03
N LEU A 625 -0.27 -5.76 -14.03
CA LEU A 625 0.60 -5.69 -12.87
C LEU A 625 1.31 -4.33 -12.83
N LYS A 626 1.40 -3.72 -11.65
CA LYS A 626 2.19 -2.50 -11.45
C LYS A 626 2.90 -2.57 -10.11
N GLU A 627 4.24 -2.58 -10.16
CA GLU A 627 5.08 -2.55 -8.95
C GLU A 627 4.77 -3.70 -7.98
N VAL A 628 4.48 -4.90 -8.52
CA VAL A 628 4.25 -6.11 -7.70
C VAL A 628 5.56 -6.49 -6.99
N THR A 629 5.54 -6.80 -5.70
CA THR A 629 6.79 -6.84 -4.92
C THR A 629 7.54 -8.18 -4.95
N ASP A 630 6.82 -9.30 -5.01
CA ASP A 630 7.42 -10.63 -4.80
C ASP A 630 7.19 -11.57 -5.98
N ALA A 631 5.98 -11.75 -6.51
CA ALA A 631 5.83 -12.50 -7.77
C ALA A 631 4.66 -12.07 -8.65
N GLY A 632 4.90 -11.92 -9.96
CA GLY A 632 3.84 -11.59 -10.91
C GLY A 632 2.78 -12.69 -10.99
N ILE A 633 3.22 -13.92 -11.27
CA ILE A 633 2.39 -15.13 -11.15
C ILE A 633 3.12 -16.14 -10.26
N LEU A 634 2.43 -16.73 -9.29
CA LEU A 634 2.97 -17.77 -8.39
C LEU A 634 2.06 -19.00 -8.40
N ILE A 635 2.57 -20.16 -8.79
CA ILE A 635 1.84 -21.43 -8.73
C ILE A 635 2.67 -22.43 -7.92
N ILE A 636 2.20 -22.83 -6.74
CA ILE A 636 2.98 -23.63 -5.79
C ILE A 636 2.21 -24.81 -5.19
N GLY A 637 2.91 -25.93 -4.99
CA GLY A 637 2.37 -27.20 -4.50
C GLY A 637 2.84 -27.64 -3.12
N ASN A 638 3.59 -26.79 -2.43
CA ASN A 638 4.19 -27.02 -1.12
C ASN A 638 3.70 -26.02 -0.06
N TYR A 639 2.47 -25.48 -0.23
CA TYR A 639 1.97 -24.44 0.66
C TYR A 639 1.59 -25.02 2.03
N LEU A 640 1.96 -24.31 3.11
CA LEU A 640 1.43 -24.48 4.45
C LEU A 640 0.92 -23.13 4.96
N ASN A 641 0.15 -23.11 6.04
CA ASN A 641 -0.32 -21.85 6.65
C ASN A 641 0.81 -20.93 7.14
N SER A 642 2.03 -21.47 7.34
CA SER A 642 3.24 -20.71 7.66
C SER A 642 4.04 -20.25 6.43
N GLY A 643 3.53 -20.50 5.22
CA GLY A 643 4.21 -20.27 3.96
C GLY A 643 4.65 -21.57 3.26
N PRO A 644 5.27 -21.46 2.07
CA PRO A 644 5.81 -22.61 1.33
C PRO A 644 6.93 -23.29 2.12
N LYS A 645 6.87 -24.61 2.31
CA LYS A 645 7.94 -25.40 2.96
C LYS A 645 8.09 -26.78 2.32
N GLY A 646 9.33 -27.24 2.20
CA GLY A 646 9.66 -28.55 1.66
C GLY A 646 9.29 -28.73 0.19
N GLU A 647 9.31 -29.98 -0.27
CA GLU A 647 8.99 -30.36 -1.64
C GLU A 647 7.48 -30.30 -1.92
N PRO A 648 7.06 -29.98 -3.16
CA PRO A 648 5.66 -30.01 -3.55
C PRO A 648 5.11 -31.43 -3.52
N THR A 649 3.80 -31.56 -3.26
CA THR A 649 3.12 -32.87 -3.15
C THR A 649 2.14 -33.10 -4.29
N VAL A 650 1.82 -34.37 -4.58
CA VAL A 650 1.03 -34.77 -5.76
C VAL A 650 -0.49 -34.81 -5.54
N GLY A 651 -0.98 -34.60 -4.31
CA GLY A 651 -2.37 -34.88 -3.92
C GLY A 651 -3.44 -33.95 -4.50
N ILE A 652 -3.05 -32.83 -5.13
CA ILE A 652 -3.96 -31.84 -5.70
C ILE A 652 -3.55 -31.52 -7.15
N PRO A 653 -4.17 -32.18 -8.16
CA PRO A 653 -3.93 -31.85 -9.56
C PRO A 653 -4.27 -30.39 -9.89
N VAL A 654 -3.48 -29.80 -10.79
CA VAL A 654 -3.70 -28.44 -11.33
C VAL A 654 -3.84 -28.53 -12.84
N GLU A 655 -5.09 -28.64 -13.29
CA GLU A 655 -5.46 -28.95 -14.67
C GLU A 655 -6.09 -27.75 -15.39
N ASP A 656 -5.88 -27.66 -16.70
CA ASP A 656 -6.55 -26.72 -17.60
C ASP A 656 -6.39 -25.24 -17.17
N VAL A 657 -5.16 -24.84 -16.81
CA VAL A 657 -4.83 -23.44 -16.49
C VAL A 657 -4.52 -22.67 -17.78
N THR A 658 -5.24 -21.58 -18.00
CA THR A 658 -4.97 -20.64 -19.09
C THR A 658 -4.50 -19.30 -18.52
N VAL A 659 -3.30 -18.89 -18.90
CA VAL A 659 -2.76 -17.54 -18.65
C VAL A 659 -2.68 -16.81 -19.97
N ASN A 660 -3.40 -15.69 -20.10
CA ASN A 660 -3.41 -14.91 -21.33
C ASN A 660 -3.34 -13.41 -21.05
N ASN A 661 -2.43 -12.71 -21.71
CA ASN A 661 -2.26 -11.26 -21.60
C ASN A 661 -2.10 -10.76 -20.15
N VAL A 662 -1.31 -11.47 -19.35
CA VAL A 662 -0.83 -10.95 -18.06
C VAL A 662 0.42 -10.13 -18.32
N ARG A 663 0.40 -8.84 -17.97
CA ARG A 663 1.46 -7.90 -18.33
C ARG A 663 1.71 -6.83 -17.27
N GLY A 664 2.85 -6.16 -17.35
CA GLY A 664 3.20 -5.05 -16.46
C GLY A 664 4.47 -5.32 -15.66
N THR A 665 4.62 -4.72 -14.47
CA THR A 665 5.90 -4.70 -13.74
C THR A 665 5.89 -5.44 -12.41
N VAL A 666 6.98 -6.18 -12.14
CA VAL A 666 7.36 -6.73 -10.84
C VAL A 666 8.66 -6.04 -10.39
N LEU A 667 8.78 -5.74 -9.11
CA LEU A 667 10.00 -5.17 -8.53
C LEU A 667 11.18 -6.12 -8.74
N ALA A 668 12.38 -5.58 -8.93
CA ALA A 668 13.55 -6.35 -9.32
C ALA A 668 13.85 -7.54 -8.40
N LYS A 669 13.63 -7.39 -7.08
CA LYS A 669 13.83 -8.44 -6.08
C LYS A 669 12.82 -9.60 -6.17
N GLY A 670 11.66 -9.38 -6.77
CA GLY A 670 10.60 -10.39 -6.92
C GLY A 670 10.88 -11.33 -8.10
N THR A 671 9.91 -12.16 -8.49
CA THR A 671 10.00 -13.07 -9.63
C THR A 671 8.88 -12.79 -10.62
N ASN A 672 9.15 -12.77 -11.93
CA ASN A 672 8.09 -12.52 -12.90
C ASN A 672 7.01 -13.64 -12.87
N VAL A 673 7.46 -14.90 -12.91
CA VAL A 673 6.65 -16.11 -12.84
C VAL A 673 7.42 -17.15 -12.02
N ASN A 674 6.78 -17.75 -11.04
CA ASN A 674 7.32 -18.87 -10.27
C ASN A 674 6.31 -20.02 -10.27
N VAL A 675 6.73 -21.19 -10.75
CA VAL A 675 5.93 -22.42 -10.76
C VAL A 675 6.71 -23.52 -10.08
N LEU A 676 6.20 -24.04 -8.97
CA LEU A 676 6.78 -25.12 -8.18
C LEU A 676 5.71 -26.16 -7.86
N LEU A 677 5.60 -27.19 -8.69
CA LEU A 677 4.64 -28.28 -8.55
C LEU A 677 5.37 -29.63 -8.63
N ALA A 678 4.81 -30.65 -8.00
CA ALA A 678 5.34 -32.01 -8.11
C ALA A 678 5.15 -32.53 -9.54
N ASN A 679 6.01 -33.46 -9.96
CA ASN A 679 5.90 -34.04 -11.29
C ASN A 679 4.53 -34.72 -11.49
N GLY A 680 3.95 -34.58 -12.69
CA GLY A 680 2.63 -35.13 -13.03
C GLY A 680 1.39 -34.36 -12.52
N VAL A 681 1.58 -33.30 -11.72
CA VAL A 681 0.48 -32.49 -11.16
C VAL A 681 -0.11 -31.49 -12.16
N ALA A 682 0.75 -30.88 -12.98
CA ALA A 682 0.34 -29.87 -13.95
C ALA A 682 -0.05 -30.52 -15.29
N ARG A 683 -1.25 -30.21 -15.81
CA ARG A 683 -1.76 -30.77 -17.08
C ARG A 683 -2.53 -29.74 -17.91
N ASN A 684 -2.31 -29.75 -19.23
CA ASN A 684 -3.05 -28.96 -20.23
C ASN A 684 -3.01 -27.43 -20.03
N TRP A 685 -1.83 -26.88 -19.75
CA TRP A 685 -1.70 -25.44 -19.56
C TRP A 685 -1.50 -24.70 -20.88
N ARG A 686 -2.09 -23.49 -20.97
CA ARG A 686 -1.87 -22.55 -22.08
C ARG A 686 -1.33 -21.25 -21.53
N TRP A 687 -0.23 -20.75 -22.09
CA TRP A 687 0.50 -19.64 -21.47
C TRP A 687 0.92 -18.55 -22.46
N ASN A 688 0.47 -17.33 -22.20
CA ASN A 688 0.88 -16.11 -22.88
C ASN A 688 0.91 -14.94 -21.86
N SER A 689 2.11 -14.54 -21.43
CA SER A 689 2.30 -13.39 -20.54
C SER A 689 3.54 -12.58 -20.92
N ASN A 690 3.52 -11.28 -20.61
CA ASN A 690 4.62 -10.34 -20.85
C ASN A 690 4.84 -9.48 -19.60
N ILE A 691 5.47 -10.07 -18.59
CA ILE A 691 5.75 -9.45 -17.29
C ILE A 691 7.21 -8.96 -17.28
N GLN A 692 7.39 -7.67 -17.02
CA GLN A 692 8.66 -6.98 -16.95
C GLN A 692 9.16 -6.90 -15.49
N GLY A 693 10.48 -6.84 -15.31
CA GLY A 693 11.10 -6.84 -13.99
C GLY A 693 11.01 -8.19 -13.27
N GLY A 694 11.38 -8.19 -11.99
CA GLY A 694 11.65 -9.41 -11.23
C GLY A 694 12.88 -10.19 -11.72
N ARG A 695 13.48 -10.97 -10.83
CA ARG A 695 14.35 -12.08 -11.16
C ARG A 695 13.57 -13.06 -12.03
N ARG A 696 14.12 -13.40 -13.19
CA ARG A 696 13.61 -14.52 -13.97
C ARG A 696 14.21 -15.77 -13.34
N GLN A 697 13.40 -16.76 -12.96
CA GLN A 697 13.94 -18.04 -12.54
C GLN A 697 14.66 -18.64 -13.76
N CYS A 698 15.98 -18.72 -13.68
CA CYS A 698 16.78 -19.28 -14.75
C CYS A 698 16.43 -20.77 -14.93
N ARG A 699 16.36 -21.22 -16.18
CA ARG A 699 16.07 -22.62 -16.51
C ARG A 699 17.38 -23.36 -16.81
N PRO A 700 17.90 -24.19 -15.89
CA PRO A 700 18.98 -25.11 -16.23
C PRO A 700 18.44 -26.24 -17.12
N THR A 701 19.34 -26.91 -17.84
CA THR A 701 19.07 -28.18 -18.55
C THR A 701 19.61 -29.39 -17.79
N LEU A 702 20.55 -29.16 -16.88
CA LEU A 702 21.13 -30.20 -16.04
C LEU A 702 20.72 -30.02 -14.58
N PHE A 703 20.27 -31.10 -13.96
CA PHE A 703 19.73 -31.12 -12.60
C PHE A 703 20.50 -32.12 -11.73
N THR A 704 20.46 -31.90 -10.41
CA THR A 704 20.97 -32.84 -9.41
C THR A 704 20.32 -34.22 -9.59
N ALA A 705 21.13 -35.26 -9.76
CA ALA A 705 20.61 -36.62 -9.90
C ALA A 705 20.04 -37.14 -8.57
N MET A 706 18.86 -37.77 -8.63
CA MET A 706 18.24 -38.43 -7.48
C MET A 706 18.95 -39.75 -7.16
N ASN A 707 19.03 -40.10 -5.87
CA ASN A 707 19.68 -41.33 -5.37
C ASN A 707 21.17 -41.45 -5.75
N PHE A 708 21.86 -40.31 -5.82
CA PHE A 708 23.28 -40.26 -6.17
C PHE A 708 24.17 -41.00 -5.16
N ASN A 709 25.13 -41.77 -5.68
CA ASN A 709 26.17 -42.43 -4.91
C ASN A 709 27.51 -42.29 -5.66
N ALA A 710 28.34 -41.35 -5.21
CA ALA A 710 29.64 -41.05 -5.81
C ALA A 710 30.54 -42.28 -5.95
N ARG A 711 30.54 -43.15 -4.94
CA ARG A 711 31.39 -44.36 -4.90
C ARG A 711 30.94 -45.40 -5.93
N ALA A 712 29.63 -45.58 -6.10
CA ALA A 712 29.05 -46.47 -7.10
C ALA A 712 29.30 -45.95 -8.53
N ASP A 713 29.03 -44.67 -8.77
CA ASP A 713 29.29 -44.02 -10.07
C ASP A 713 30.79 -44.10 -10.43
N ALA A 714 31.69 -43.86 -9.47
CA ALA A 714 33.13 -43.98 -9.68
C ALA A 714 33.56 -45.42 -10.06
N ALA A 715 32.98 -46.44 -9.43
CA ALA A 715 33.28 -47.84 -9.76
C ALA A 715 32.78 -48.25 -11.16
N VAL A 716 31.59 -47.77 -11.54
CA VAL A 716 31.04 -47.97 -12.87
C VAL A 716 31.91 -47.27 -13.92
N LEU A 717 32.30 -46.01 -13.69
CA LEU A 717 33.20 -45.27 -14.58
C LEU A 717 34.57 -45.94 -14.72
N HIS A 718 35.13 -46.48 -13.64
CA HIS A 718 36.41 -47.19 -13.71
C HIS A 718 36.31 -48.45 -14.57
N SER A 719 35.20 -49.18 -14.44
CA SER A 719 34.94 -50.39 -15.21
C SER A 719 34.73 -50.06 -16.70
N ALA A 720 33.96 -49.02 -17.01
CA ALA A 720 33.70 -48.52 -18.37
C ALA A 720 34.95 -48.01 -19.10
N MET A 721 36.01 -47.67 -18.35
CA MET A 721 37.27 -47.16 -18.88
C MET A 721 38.41 -48.20 -18.84
N LYS A 722 38.11 -49.47 -18.55
CA LYS A 722 39.09 -50.58 -18.48
C LYS A 722 39.21 -51.26 -19.87
N ARG A 723 40.45 -51.38 -20.39
CA ARG A 723 40.91 -51.92 -21.72
C ARG A 723 41.20 -50.86 -22.80
N PHE A 724 41.50 -51.30 -24.03
CA PHE A 724 41.91 -50.48 -25.19
C PHE A 724 40.75 -49.68 -25.84
N SER A 725 39.51 -49.91 -25.40
CA SER A 725 38.29 -49.15 -25.77
C SER A 725 37.57 -48.69 -24.48
N TYR A 726 36.73 -47.64 -24.58
CA TYR A 726 35.87 -47.18 -23.47
C TYR A 726 34.39 -47.32 -23.86
N GLU A 727 33.52 -47.53 -22.87
CA GLU A 727 32.07 -47.56 -23.06
C GLU A 727 31.51 -46.13 -23.01
N SER A 728 31.40 -45.49 -24.18
CA SER A 728 31.01 -44.08 -24.30
C SER A 728 29.67 -43.76 -23.66
N ASP A 729 28.69 -44.66 -23.80
CA ASP A 729 27.35 -44.49 -23.23
C ASP A 729 27.34 -44.46 -21.70
N CYS A 730 28.20 -45.25 -21.07
CA CYS A 730 28.32 -45.26 -19.62
C CYS A 730 28.91 -43.94 -19.11
N LEU A 731 30.00 -43.49 -19.74
CA LEU A 731 30.65 -42.22 -19.40
C LEU A 731 29.69 -41.03 -19.59
N ILE A 732 28.98 -40.97 -20.71
CA ILE A 732 28.01 -39.90 -21.02
C ILE A 732 26.84 -39.92 -20.03
N ASN A 733 26.23 -41.09 -19.79
CA ASN A 733 25.05 -41.17 -18.92
C ASN A 733 25.34 -40.89 -17.44
N ILE A 734 26.61 -40.97 -17.00
CA ILE A 734 27.01 -40.54 -15.67
C ILE A 734 27.42 -39.07 -15.72
N ILE A 735 28.48 -38.72 -16.44
CA ILE A 735 29.05 -37.37 -16.37
C ILE A 735 28.10 -36.29 -16.90
N CYS A 736 27.36 -36.54 -17.98
CA CYS A 736 26.44 -35.56 -18.54
C CYS A 736 25.07 -35.50 -17.83
N LYS A 737 24.84 -36.32 -16.80
CA LYS A 737 23.57 -36.37 -16.03
C LYS A 737 23.77 -36.27 -14.52
N ARG A 738 24.93 -35.80 -14.07
CA ARG A 738 25.23 -35.43 -12.68
C ARG A 738 25.52 -33.95 -12.66
N ASP A 739 25.09 -33.25 -11.62
CA ASP A 739 25.45 -31.83 -11.48
C ASP A 739 26.94 -31.66 -11.14
N PHE A 740 27.40 -30.41 -11.08
CA PHE A 740 28.80 -30.10 -10.87
C PHE A 740 29.36 -30.63 -9.55
N GLU A 741 28.62 -30.48 -8.45
CA GLU A 741 29.06 -30.96 -7.12
C GLU A 741 29.17 -32.49 -7.11
N GLN A 742 28.18 -33.18 -7.68
CA GLN A 742 28.18 -34.64 -7.82
C GLN A 742 29.37 -35.13 -8.67
N ARG A 743 29.71 -34.42 -9.76
CA ARG A 743 30.89 -34.75 -10.57
C ARG A 743 32.19 -34.59 -9.79
N LEU A 744 32.32 -33.56 -8.94
CA LEU A 744 33.49 -33.38 -8.09
C LEU A 744 33.59 -34.46 -7.00
N GLU A 745 32.47 -34.89 -6.43
CA GLU A 745 32.43 -36.02 -5.50
C GLU A 745 32.85 -37.33 -6.19
N ILE A 746 32.39 -37.58 -7.42
CA ILE A 746 32.84 -38.71 -8.24
C ILE A 746 34.36 -38.64 -8.46
N VAL A 747 34.90 -37.49 -8.89
CA VAL A 747 36.35 -37.31 -9.12
C VAL A 747 37.15 -37.65 -7.86
N LYS A 748 36.68 -37.20 -6.69
CA LYS A 748 37.30 -37.48 -5.40
C LYS A 748 37.24 -38.96 -5.04
N GLU A 749 36.06 -39.59 -5.10
CA GLU A 749 35.90 -41.01 -4.78
C GLU A 749 36.65 -41.91 -5.75
N TYR A 750 36.71 -41.54 -7.04
CA TYR A 750 37.49 -42.26 -8.04
C TYR A 750 38.97 -42.34 -7.65
N LYS A 751 39.55 -41.21 -7.20
CA LYS A 751 40.93 -41.18 -6.70
C LYS A 751 41.11 -42.01 -5.43
N THR A 752 40.15 -41.94 -4.49
CA THR A 752 40.17 -42.73 -3.25
C THR A 752 40.13 -44.23 -3.52
N LEU A 753 39.28 -44.68 -4.45
CA LEU A 753 39.08 -46.10 -4.75
C LEU A 753 40.21 -46.73 -5.56
N PHE A 754 40.74 -45.99 -6.54
CA PHE A 754 41.61 -46.56 -7.57
C PHE A 754 43.03 -45.98 -7.56
N GLY A 755 43.30 -44.94 -6.77
CA GLY A 755 44.61 -44.27 -6.71
C GLY A 755 44.98 -43.51 -8.00
N VAL A 756 44.05 -43.38 -8.95
CA VAL A 756 44.26 -42.76 -10.25
C VAL A 756 43.55 -41.41 -10.31
N ASP A 757 44.22 -40.39 -10.86
CA ASP A 757 43.60 -39.10 -11.14
C ASP A 757 42.58 -39.24 -12.29
N PHE A 758 41.32 -38.89 -12.02
CA PHE A 758 40.25 -39.11 -13.01
C PHE A 758 40.46 -38.29 -14.28
N GLN A 759 40.97 -37.06 -14.19
CA GLN A 759 41.20 -36.22 -15.37
C GLN A 759 42.35 -36.76 -16.23
N GLU A 760 43.44 -37.21 -15.61
CA GLU A 760 44.54 -37.87 -16.36
C GLU A 760 44.08 -39.18 -17.01
N HIS A 761 43.21 -39.93 -16.34
CA HIS A 761 42.64 -41.14 -16.95
C HIS A 761 41.74 -40.80 -18.15
N LEU A 762 40.89 -39.76 -18.06
CA LEU A 762 40.12 -39.26 -19.21
C LEU A 762 41.03 -38.83 -20.36
N LYS A 763 42.12 -38.10 -20.08
CA LYS A 763 43.07 -37.63 -21.10
C LYS A 763 43.80 -38.77 -21.82
N SER A 764 44.11 -39.85 -21.11
CA SER A 764 44.78 -41.03 -21.70
C SER A 764 43.85 -41.91 -22.54
N LYS A 765 42.53 -41.85 -22.30
CA LYS A 765 41.52 -42.70 -22.99
C LYS A 765 40.78 -42.00 -24.10
N LEU A 766 40.58 -40.69 -23.99
CA LEU A 766 39.77 -39.91 -24.92
C LEU A 766 40.65 -39.05 -25.85
N GLY A 767 40.19 -38.84 -27.07
CA GLY A 767 40.78 -37.93 -28.04
C GLY A 767 39.87 -36.74 -28.39
N GLY A 768 40.44 -35.74 -29.07
CA GLY A 768 39.69 -34.64 -29.69
C GLY A 768 38.74 -33.88 -28.74
N ASN A 769 37.60 -33.44 -29.29
CA ASN A 769 36.60 -32.63 -28.57
C ASN A 769 35.87 -33.41 -27.47
N MET A 770 35.75 -34.73 -27.61
CA MET A 770 35.18 -35.57 -26.55
C MET A 770 36.02 -35.52 -25.28
N ARG A 771 37.36 -35.61 -25.40
CA ARG A 771 38.28 -35.40 -24.28
C ARG A 771 38.08 -34.03 -23.65
N ASN A 772 38.04 -32.99 -24.47
CA ASN A 772 37.94 -31.60 -24.01
C ASN A 772 36.64 -31.37 -23.22
N LEU A 773 35.51 -31.88 -23.71
CA LEU A 773 34.21 -31.79 -23.04
C LEU A 773 34.19 -32.52 -21.68
N MET A 774 34.68 -33.77 -21.63
CA MET A 774 34.66 -34.55 -20.39
C MET A 774 35.61 -33.99 -19.33
N VAL A 775 36.77 -33.48 -19.75
CA VAL A 775 37.68 -32.75 -18.85
C VAL A 775 37.03 -31.45 -18.35
N ALA A 776 36.35 -30.70 -19.22
CA ALA A 776 35.64 -29.48 -18.83
C ALA A 776 34.54 -29.77 -17.79
N MET A 777 33.70 -30.78 -18.02
CA MET A 777 32.63 -31.18 -17.10
C MET A 777 33.13 -31.61 -15.72
N THR A 778 34.36 -32.14 -15.63
CA THR A 778 34.95 -32.68 -14.39
C THR A 778 36.01 -31.77 -13.77
N THR A 779 36.20 -30.56 -14.32
CA THR A 779 37.12 -29.56 -13.79
C THR A 779 36.36 -28.57 -12.92
N PRO A 780 36.85 -28.25 -11.70
CA PRO A 780 36.21 -27.23 -10.89
C PRO A 780 36.06 -25.91 -11.64
N LEU A 781 34.88 -25.28 -11.64
CA LEU A 781 34.59 -24.09 -12.46
C LEU A 781 35.65 -22.96 -12.33
N PRO A 782 36.16 -22.60 -11.14
CA PRO A 782 37.22 -21.59 -11.03
C PRO A 782 38.50 -21.98 -11.79
N HIS A 783 38.88 -23.26 -11.75
CA HIS A 783 40.05 -23.78 -12.47
C HIS A 783 39.79 -23.86 -13.98
N PHE A 784 38.57 -24.22 -14.39
CA PHE A 784 38.18 -24.23 -15.80
C PHE A 784 38.25 -22.82 -16.39
N PHE A 785 37.63 -21.83 -15.76
CA PHE A 785 37.70 -20.44 -16.22
C PHE A 785 39.12 -19.86 -16.15
N ALA A 786 39.93 -20.23 -15.15
CA ALA A 786 41.32 -19.81 -15.09
C ALA A 786 42.14 -20.34 -16.28
N ARG A 787 41.92 -21.59 -16.70
CA ARG A 787 42.52 -22.17 -17.90
C ARG A 787 42.05 -21.47 -19.18
N GLU A 788 40.75 -21.22 -19.32
CA GLU A 788 40.21 -20.50 -20.48
C GLU A 788 40.78 -19.07 -20.60
N LEU A 789 40.98 -18.37 -19.48
CA LEU A 789 41.60 -17.05 -19.47
C LEU A 789 43.09 -17.12 -19.80
N HIS A 790 43.82 -18.10 -19.27
CA HIS A 790 45.24 -18.31 -19.59
C HIS A 790 45.42 -18.62 -21.08
N ASP A 791 44.66 -19.57 -21.61
CA ASP A 791 44.75 -19.98 -23.02
C ASP A 791 44.34 -18.86 -23.98
N ALA A 792 43.50 -17.91 -23.53
CA ALA A 792 43.17 -16.71 -24.28
C ALA A 792 44.30 -15.69 -24.34
N MET A 793 45.29 -15.76 -23.44
CA MET A 793 46.45 -14.85 -23.35
C MET A 793 47.79 -15.53 -23.66
N TYR A 794 47.80 -16.86 -23.82
CA TYR A 794 49.02 -17.64 -23.98
C TYR A 794 49.26 -18.00 -25.45
N GLY A 795 50.31 -17.42 -26.04
CA GLY A 795 50.73 -17.67 -27.42
C GLY A 795 50.86 -16.37 -28.23
N PRO A 796 51.17 -16.44 -29.53
CA PRO A 796 51.15 -15.27 -30.39
C PRO A 796 49.71 -14.76 -30.60
N GLY A 797 49.41 -13.60 -30.01
CA GLY A 797 48.10 -12.94 -30.08
C GLY A 797 47.18 -13.25 -28.90
N THR A 798 46.09 -12.50 -28.79
CA THR A 798 45.12 -12.60 -27.68
C THR A 798 43.75 -12.97 -28.23
N THR A 799 42.97 -13.76 -27.49
CA THR A 799 41.56 -14.02 -27.81
C THR A 799 40.66 -13.10 -26.99
N GLU A 800 40.53 -11.84 -27.41
CA GLU A 800 39.83 -10.79 -26.63
C GLU A 800 38.37 -11.15 -26.34
N SER A 801 37.72 -11.89 -27.24
CA SER A 801 36.32 -12.32 -27.05
C SER A 801 36.13 -13.23 -25.84
N VAL A 802 37.11 -14.07 -25.50
CA VAL A 802 37.04 -14.96 -24.33
C VAL A 802 37.23 -14.16 -23.05
N LEU A 803 38.19 -13.24 -23.03
CA LEU A 803 38.41 -12.32 -21.91
C LEU A 803 37.13 -11.54 -21.60
N VAL A 804 36.51 -10.96 -22.63
CA VAL A 804 35.29 -10.18 -22.48
C VAL A 804 34.10 -11.06 -22.07
N GLU A 805 33.93 -12.23 -22.69
CA GLU A 805 32.86 -13.18 -22.34
C GLU A 805 32.90 -13.53 -20.85
N ILE A 806 34.06 -13.94 -20.34
CA ILE A 806 34.21 -14.39 -18.95
C ILE A 806 34.10 -13.20 -17.99
N LEU A 807 34.88 -12.13 -18.20
CA LEU A 807 34.93 -10.98 -17.28
C LEU A 807 33.61 -10.20 -17.23
N CYS A 808 32.82 -10.18 -18.31
CA CYS A 808 31.53 -9.47 -18.36
C CYS A 808 30.33 -10.29 -17.91
N THR A 809 30.43 -11.62 -17.75
CA THR A 809 29.25 -12.44 -17.47
C THR A 809 29.20 -12.99 -16.05
N LEU A 810 30.37 -13.07 -15.39
CA LEU A 810 30.52 -13.64 -14.07
C LEU A 810 30.32 -12.62 -12.94
N THR A 811 30.04 -13.14 -11.74
CA THR A 811 29.81 -12.33 -10.54
C THR A 811 31.14 -11.92 -9.91
N ASN A 812 31.13 -10.85 -9.12
CA ASN A 812 32.30 -10.39 -8.34
C ASN A 812 32.97 -11.54 -7.56
N ARG A 813 32.15 -12.38 -6.90
CA ARG A 813 32.64 -13.53 -6.14
C ARG A 813 33.29 -14.58 -7.04
N ALA A 814 32.71 -14.88 -8.19
CA ALA A 814 33.29 -15.81 -9.15
C ALA A 814 34.65 -15.32 -9.67
N ILE A 815 34.76 -14.03 -10.01
CA ILE A 815 36.02 -13.41 -10.46
C ILE A 815 37.14 -13.56 -9.41
N LYS A 816 36.82 -13.40 -8.12
CA LYS A 816 37.78 -13.61 -7.02
C LYS A 816 38.24 -15.07 -6.92
N TYR A 817 37.33 -16.03 -7.04
CA TYR A 817 37.70 -17.45 -7.05
C TYR A 817 38.54 -17.84 -8.26
N ILE A 818 38.22 -17.30 -9.43
CA ILE A 818 39.00 -17.53 -10.66
C ILE A 818 40.40 -16.96 -10.53
N SER A 819 40.53 -15.75 -9.98
CA SER A 819 41.84 -15.13 -9.74
C SER A 819 42.71 -15.95 -8.78
N ALA A 820 42.10 -16.54 -7.75
CA ALA A 820 42.80 -17.44 -6.84
C ALA A 820 43.24 -18.74 -7.53
N ALA A 821 42.35 -19.38 -8.29
CA ALA A 821 42.65 -20.60 -9.05
C ALA A 821 43.73 -20.35 -10.13
N TYR A 822 43.72 -19.20 -10.78
CA TYR A 822 44.74 -18.80 -11.74
C TYR A 822 46.12 -18.72 -11.08
N LYS A 823 46.20 -18.05 -9.92
CA LYS A 823 47.44 -17.96 -9.14
C LYS A 823 47.94 -19.32 -8.66
N GLU A 824 47.02 -20.21 -8.28
CA GLU A 824 47.34 -21.58 -7.91
C GLU A 824 47.95 -22.36 -9.08
N LEU A 825 47.33 -22.29 -10.26
CA LEU A 825 47.73 -23.05 -11.45
C LEU A 825 49.04 -22.54 -12.08
N TYR A 826 49.19 -21.23 -12.24
CA TYR A 826 50.25 -20.64 -13.07
C TYR A 826 51.35 -19.93 -12.27
N LYS A 827 51.19 -19.85 -10.94
CA LYS A 827 52.11 -19.14 -10.03
C LYS A 827 52.33 -17.65 -10.38
N LYS A 828 51.43 -17.09 -11.19
CA LYS A 828 51.32 -15.67 -11.56
C LYS A 828 49.90 -15.16 -11.30
N THR A 829 49.73 -13.85 -11.13
CA THR A 829 48.39 -13.28 -10.99
C THR A 829 47.73 -13.12 -12.35
N LEU A 830 46.42 -13.39 -12.42
CA LEU A 830 45.62 -13.14 -13.63
C LEU A 830 45.74 -11.68 -14.11
N GLU A 831 45.80 -10.73 -13.19
CA GLU A 831 45.98 -9.31 -13.52
C GLU A 831 47.33 -9.03 -14.18
N SER A 832 48.42 -9.67 -13.74
CA SER A 832 49.74 -9.47 -14.32
C SER A 832 49.79 -9.94 -15.76
N ASP A 833 49.29 -11.14 -16.05
CA ASP A 833 49.29 -11.68 -17.42
C ASP A 833 48.34 -10.87 -18.31
N LEU A 834 47.17 -10.47 -17.79
CA LEU A 834 46.22 -9.63 -18.52
C LEU A 834 46.79 -8.25 -18.86
N VAL A 835 47.54 -7.62 -17.95
CA VAL A 835 48.20 -6.33 -18.19
C VAL A 835 49.33 -6.44 -19.22
N ALA A 836 50.04 -7.57 -19.24
CA ALA A 836 51.12 -7.85 -20.18
C ALA A 836 50.60 -8.10 -21.60
N ASP A 837 49.46 -8.79 -21.71
CA ASP A 837 48.94 -9.25 -23.00
C ASP A 837 47.93 -8.28 -23.65
N THR A 838 47.35 -7.35 -22.86
CA THR A 838 46.42 -6.33 -23.38
C THR A 838 46.99 -4.92 -23.35
N SER A 839 46.46 -4.02 -24.20
CA SER A 839 46.93 -2.63 -24.28
C SER A 839 45.79 -1.59 -24.27
N GLY A 840 46.17 -0.31 -24.19
CA GLY A 840 45.24 0.83 -24.31
C GLY A 840 44.04 0.83 -23.34
N HIS A 841 42.90 1.30 -23.83
CA HIS A 841 41.65 1.36 -23.06
C HIS A 841 40.99 -0.01 -22.87
N PHE A 842 41.27 -0.97 -23.77
CA PHE A 842 40.80 -2.34 -23.62
C PHE A 842 41.39 -3.00 -22.37
N ARG A 843 42.70 -2.83 -22.14
CA ARG A 843 43.35 -3.23 -20.87
C ARG A 843 42.66 -2.61 -19.65
N LYS A 844 42.34 -1.31 -19.68
CA LYS A 844 41.66 -0.63 -18.57
C LYS A 844 40.28 -1.24 -18.29
N LEU A 845 39.51 -1.55 -19.33
CA LEU A 845 38.20 -2.22 -19.19
C LEU A 845 38.35 -3.59 -18.53
N CYS A 846 39.25 -4.42 -19.04
CA CYS A 846 39.49 -5.77 -18.54
C CYS A 846 39.99 -5.77 -17.09
N VAL A 847 40.97 -4.91 -16.74
CA VAL A 847 41.45 -4.75 -15.36
C VAL A 847 40.32 -4.28 -14.45
N SER A 848 39.47 -3.35 -14.89
CA SER A 848 38.35 -2.84 -14.09
C SER A 848 37.31 -3.92 -13.80
N LEU A 849 36.99 -4.77 -14.78
CA LEU A 849 36.10 -5.92 -14.60
C LEU A 849 36.72 -6.97 -13.69
N LEU A 850 38.03 -7.22 -13.82
CA LEU A 850 38.79 -8.17 -13.00
C LEU A 850 38.81 -7.80 -11.51
N GLN A 851 38.70 -6.51 -11.16
CA GLN A 851 38.60 -6.11 -9.76
C GLN A 851 37.38 -6.71 -9.04
N GLY A 852 36.33 -7.11 -9.78
CA GLY A 852 35.14 -7.73 -9.19
C GLY A 852 34.47 -6.83 -8.15
N ASN A 853 34.37 -5.53 -8.44
CA ASN A 853 33.83 -4.50 -7.54
C ASN A 853 32.55 -3.87 -8.09
N ARG A 854 31.78 -4.60 -8.90
CA ARG A 854 30.48 -4.12 -9.37
C ARG A 854 29.53 -3.98 -8.18
N ASN A 855 28.74 -2.92 -8.14
CA ASN A 855 27.69 -2.73 -7.15
C ASN A 855 26.73 -3.94 -7.16
N GLU A 856 26.54 -4.59 -6.01
CA GLU A 856 25.63 -5.73 -5.84
C GLU A 856 24.27 -5.33 -5.26
N ASN A 857 24.06 -4.05 -4.95
CA ASN A 857 22.77 -3.53 -4.52
C ASN A 857 21.78 -3.65 -5.69
N GLU A 858 20.66 -4.34 -5.48
CA GLU A 858 19.62 -4.55 -6.49
C GLU A 858 18.61 -3.39 -6.61
N GLY A 859 18.78 -2.34 -5.80
CA GLY A 859 18.02 -1.09 -5.92
C GLY A 859 18.34 -0.33 -7.21
N VAL A 860 17.32 0.31 -7.78
CA VAL A 860 17.44 1.23 -8.91
C VAL A 860 17.16 2.64 -8.42
N ASP A 861 18.13 3.54 -8.58
CA ASP A 861 17.98 4.97 -8.33
C ASP A 861 17.77 5.69 -9.67
N ILE A 862 16.54 6.15 -9.91
CA ILE A 862 16.14 6.82 -11.14
C ILE A 862 16.88 8.15 -11.33
N ASN A 863 17.14 8.89 -10.23
CA ASN A 863 17.84 10.17 -10.32
C ASN A 863 19.31 9.95 -10.68
N LEU A 864 19.96 8.97 -10.06
CA LEU A 864 21.30 8.55 -10.43
C LEU A 864 21.34 8.03 -11.88
N ALA A 865 20.32 7.29 -12.33
CA ALA A 865 20.26 6.79 -13.70
C ALA A 865 20.22 7.92 -14.72
N ARG A 866 19.43 8.96 -14.47
CA ARG A 866 19.38 10.19 -15.29
C ARG A 866 20.72 10.92 -15.29
N TYR A 867 21.35 11.01 -14.12
CA TYR A 867 22.64 11.64 -13.96
C TYR A 867 23.74 10.91 -14.74
N ASP A 868 23.85 9.59 -14.59
CA ASP A 868 24.83 8.78 -15.32
C ASP A 868 24.53 8.72 -16.83
N ALA A 869 23.26 8.74 -17.24
CA ALA A 869 22.88 8.86 -18.66
C ALA A 869 23.36 10.18 -19.28
N LYS A 870 23.18 11.30 -18.54
CA LYS A 870 23.69 12.61 -18.97
C LYS A 870 25.22 12.60 -19.08
N ARG A 871 25.92 11.99 -18.12
CA ARG A 871 27.40 11.86 -18.15
C ARG A 871 27.89 11.05 -19.35
N LEU A 872 27.22 9.94 -19.69
CA LEU A 872 27.58 9.16 -20.88
C LEU A 872 27.39 9.98 -22.17
N TYR A 873 26.33 10.79 -22.25
CA TYR A 873 26.08 11.66 -23.40
C TYR A 873 27.16 12.74 -23.54
N GLU A 874 27.48 13.43 -22.44
CA GLU A 874 28.53 14.47 -22.38
C GLU A 874 29.93 13.94 -22.66
N ALA A 875 30.17 12.66 -22.35
CA ALA A 875 31.44 11.96 -22.56
C ALA A 875 31.60 11.36 -23.97
N GLY A 876 30.54 11.27 -24.76
CA GLY A 876 30.57 10.73 -26.13
C GLY A 876 29.98 11.71 -27.13
N VAL A 877 28.78 11.42 -27.61
CA VAL A 877 28.12 12.09 -28.74
C VAL A 877 27.97 13.62 -28.64
N ALA A 878 28.10 14.23 -27.45
CA ALA A 878 28.04 15.67 -27.26
C ALA A 878 29.38 16.41 -27.52
N ARG A 879 30.46 15.70 -27.84
CA ARG A 879 31.81 16.26 -28.03
C ARG A 879 32.52 15.62 -29.23
N TRP A 880 33.61 16.26 -29.67
CA TRP A 880 34.53 15.66 -30.64
C TRP A 880 35.47 14.70 -29.89
N GLY A 881 35.38 13.40 -30.19
CA GLY A 881 36.13 12.33 -29.53
C GLY A 881 35.53 11.92 -28.19
N THR A 882 36.05 10.86 -27.59
CA THR A 882 35.35 10.14 -26.51
C THR A 882 36.13 10.18 -25.20
N ASP A 883 35.46 10.40 -24.07
CA ASP A 883 36.04 10.13 -22.75
C ASP A 883 35.76 8.67 -22.37
N GLU A 884 36.68 7.78 -22.75
CA GLU A 884 36.55 6.34 -22.53
C GLU A 884 36.57 5.98 -21.03
N SER A 885 37.11 6.86 -20.18
CA SER A 885 37.20 6.62 -18.73
C SER A 885 35.82 6.76 -18.06
N VAL A 886 34.99 7.69 -18.53
CA VAL A 886 33.61 7.84 -18.04
C VAL A 886 32.78 6.61 -18.41
N PHE A 887 32.84 6.17 -19.68
CA PHE A 887 32.15 4.95 -20.13
C PHE A 887 32.56 3.73 -19.30
N ASN A 888 33.86 3.52 -19.13
CA ASN A 888 34.38 2.42 -18.32
C ASN A 888 33.91 2.50 -16.86
N SER A 889 34.01 3.68 -16.23
CA SER A 889 33.64 3.86 -14.82
C SER A 889 32.17 3.53 -14.55
N ILE A 890 31.26 3.94 -15.44
CA ILE A 890 29.82 3.74 -15.26
C ILE A 890 29.46 2.28 -15.57
N LEU A 891 29.87 1.78 -16.75
CA LEU A 891 29.47 0.46 -17.24
C LEU A 891 30.05 -0.71 -16.42
N VAL A 892 31.20 -0.51 -15.75
CA VAL A 892 31.82 -1.54 -14.91
C VAL A 892 31.34 -1.49 -13.45
N SER A 893 31.12 -0.31 -12.89
CA SER A 893 30.84 -0.18 -11.44
C SER A 893 29.36 -0.37 -11.08
N GLN A 894 28.40 0.00 -11.93
CA GLN A 894 26.99 -0.04 -11.55
C GLN A 894 26.37 -1.44 -11.68
N ASN A 895 25.34 -1.75 -10.89
CA ASN A 895 24.64 -3.02 -11.01
C ASN A 895 23.86 -3.10 -12.35
N TYR A 896 23.54 -4.31 -12.83
CA TYR A 896 22.91 -4.48 -14.15
C TYR A 896 21.53 -3.85 -14.26
N LEU A 897 20.79 -3.76 -13.15
CA LEU A 897 19.46 -3.15 -13.14
C LEU A 897 19.56 -1.63 -13.27
N GLN A 898 20.49 -1.03 -12.52
CA GLN A 898 20.82 0.40 -12.63
C GLN A 898 21.27 0.73 -14.06
N LEU A 899 22.16 -0.06 -14.65
CA LEU A 899 22.65 0.17 -16.02
C LEU A 899 21.54 0.04 -17.07
N ARG A 900 20.62 -0.92 -16.91
CA ARG A 900 19.44 -0.99 -17.80
C ARG A 900 18.59 0.27 -17.69
N GLN A 901 18.41 0.83 -16.49
CA GLN A 901 17.70 2.10 -16.33
C GLN A 901 18.50 3.26 -16.94
N VAL A 902 19.82 3.30 -16.76
CA VAL A 902 20.70 4.28 -17.42
C VAL A 902 20.51 4.23 -18.93
N PHE A 903 20.41 3.05 -19.53
CA PHE A 903 20.19 2.92 -20.98
C PHE A 903 18.82 3.42 -21.43
N VAL A 904 17.78 3.26 -20.60
CA VAL A 904 16.45 3.84 -20.85
C VAL A 904 16.53 5.37 -20.81
N GLU A 905 17.09 5.93 -19.74
CA GLU A 905 17.21 7.39 -19.60
C GLU A 905 18.14 7.99 -20.68
N TYR A 906 19.20 7.28 -21.08
CA TYR A 906 20.09 7.68 -22.18
C TYR A 906 19.35 7.75 -23.52
N PHE A 907 18.54 6.73 -23.83
CA PHE A 907 17.70 6.75 -25.02
C PHE A 907 16.67 7.88 -24.94
N GLU A 908 16.07 8.11 -23.78
CA GLU A 908 15.11 9.21 -23.62
C GLU A 908 15.75 10.59 -23.81
N LEU A 909 16.99 10.77 -23.35
CA LEU A 909 17.76 12.00 -23.47
C LEU A 909 18.23 12.26 -24.90
N THR A 910 18.77 11.24 -25.59
CA THR A 910 19.52 11.41 -26.83
C THR A 910 18.78 10.94 -28.08
N LYS A 911 17.74 10.11 -27.91
CA LYS A 911 17.08 9.33 -28.97
C LYS A 911 17.99 8.36 -29.72
N HIS A 912 19.21 8.13 -29.22
CA HIS A 912 20.13 7.09 -29.67
C HIS A 912 20.30 6.02 -28.60
N THR A 913 20.49 4.78 -29.02
CA THR A 913 20.84 3.69 -28.09
C THR A 913 22.29 3.80 -27.65
N ILE A 914 22.61 3.27 -26.47
CA ILE A 914 23.99 3.24 -25.99
C ILE A 914 24.88 2.40 -26.92
N GLU A 915 24.34 1.37 -27.58
CA GLU A 915 25.06 0.60 -28.59
C GLU A 915 25.44 1.44 -29.80
N GLN A 916 24.53 2.27 -30.33
CA GLN A 916 24.83 3.18 -31.45
C GLN A 916 25.94 4.17 -31.08
N ALA A 917 25.86 4.75 -29.87
CA ALA A 917 26.91 5.63 -29.38
C ALA A 917 28.27 4.91 -29.30
N ILE A 918 28.31 3.67 -28.80
CA ILE A 918 29.57 2.90 -28.76
C ILE A 918 30.07 2.55 -30.18
N GLU A 919 29.17 2.25 -31.11
CA GLU A 919 29.51 1.94 -32.50
C GLU A 919 30.15 3.12 -33.22
N GLU A 920 29.67 4.34 -32.97
CA GLU A 920 30.13 5.59 -33.59
C GLU A 920 31.41 6.14 -32.92
N GLU A 921 31.51 6.05 -31.59
CA GLU A 921 32.55 6.74 -30.80
C GLU A 921 33.79 5.90 -30.47
N PHE A 922 33.76 4.58 -30.71
CA PHE A 922 34.88 3.68 -30.37
C PHE A 922 35.30 2.84 -31.58
N SER A 923 36.53 2.33 -31.55
CA SER A 923 37.08 1.40 -32.54
C SER A 923 37.89 0.28 -31.87
N GLY A 924 38.35 -0.71 -32.64
CA GLY A 924 39.21 -1.79 -32.14
C GLY A 924 38.56 -2.65 -31.04
N ASP A 925 39.38 -3.17 -30.12
CA ASP A 925 38.91 -4.15 -29.12
C ASP A 925 38.15 -3.52 -27.96
N ILE A 926 38.38 -2.24 -27.65
CA ILE A 926 37.57 -1.52 -26.67
C ILE A 926 36.10 -1.43 -27.12
N LYS A 927 35.86 -1.17 -28.41
CA LYS A 927 34.51 -1.19 -29.00
C LYS A 927 33.85 -2.56 -28.82
N LYS A 928 34.55 -3.64 -29.21
CA LYS A 928 34.04 -5.01 -29.07
C LYS A 928 33.72 -5.34 -27.60
N GLY A 929 34.61 -4.96 -26.68
CA GLY A 929 34.47 -5.16 -25.24
C GLY A 929 33.24 -4.45 -24.66
N LEU A 930 33.07 -3.17 -24.97
CA LEU A 930 31.93 -2.38 -24.49
C LEU A 930 30.59 -2.87 -25.06
N LEU A 931 30.55 -3.23 -26.34
CA LEU A 931 29.33 -3.76 -26.96
C LEU A 931 28.92 -5.10 -26.36
N ALA A 932 29.88 -6.00 -26.12
CA ALA A 932 29.59 -7.27 -25.46
C ALA A 932 29.12 -7.06 -24.01
N LEU A 933 29.74 -6.15 -23.26
CA LEU A 933 29.29 -5.78 -21.92
C LEU A 933 27.85 -5.25 -21.93
N VAL A 934 27.51 -4.34 -22.85
CA VAL A 934 26.15 -3.82 -22.99
C VAL A 934 25.15 -4.93 -23.36
N LYS A 935 25.50 -5.81 -24.30
CA LYS A 935 24.67 -6.97 -24.67
C LYS A 935 24.42 -7.88 -23.46
N CYS A 936 25.46 -8.19 -22.69
CA CYS A 936 25.37 -8.96 -21.44
C CYS A 936 24.45 -8.29 -20.42
N ILE A 937 24.59 -6.98 -20.23
CA ILE A 937 23.75 -6.19 -19.32
C ILE A 937 22.28 -6.26 -19.77
N LYS A 938 21.98 -6.02 -21.05
CA LYS A 938 20.60 -6.00 -21.57
C LYS A 938 19.95 -7.38 -21.57
N ASN A 939 20.64 -8.38 -22.11
CA ASN A 939 20.14 -9.75 -22.22
C ASN A 939 21.28 -10.77 -22.26
N LYS A 940 21.73 -11.23 -21.08
CA LYS A 940 22.78 -12.24 -20.95
C LYS A 940 22.48 -13.53 -21.72
N SER A 941 21.25 -14.05 -21.65
CA SER A 941 20.87 -15.27 -22.40
C SER A 941 20.91 -15.06 -23.92
N GLY A 942 20.52 -13.87 -24.38
CA GLY A 942 20.63 -13.49 -25.79
C GLY A 942 22.09 -13.35 -26.26
N TYR A 943 22.97 -12.81 -25.40
CA TYR A 943 24.40 -12.75 -25.67
C TYR A 943 25.02 -14.15 -25.84
N TYR A 944 24.75 -15.08 -24.93
CA TYR A 944 25.22 -16.46 -25.06
C TYR A 944 24.61 -17.17 -26.28
N ALA A 945 23.34 -16.92 -26.60
CA ALA A 945 22.72 -17.46 -27.80
C ALA A 945 23.41 -16.96 -29.09
N GLU A 946 23.80 -15.68 -29.13
CA GLU A 946 24.60 -15.12 -30.23
C GLU A 946 25.99 -15.76 -30.31
N ARG A 947 26.65 -15.99 -29.18
CA ARG A 947 27.95 -16.68 -29.12
C ARG A 947 27.86 -18.13 -29.62
N LEU A 948 26.86 -18.90 -29.18
CA LEU A 948 26.62 -20.27 -29.64
C LEU A 948 26.32 -20.32 -31.13
N HIS A 949 25.53 -19.39 -31.65
CA HIS A 949 25.24 -19.35 -33.08
C HIS A 949 26.52 -19.02 -33.86
N LYS A 950 27.32 -18.05 -33.39
CA LYS A 950 28.61 -17.73 -34.00
C LYS A 950 29.61 -18.88 -33.96
N SER A 951 29.57 -19.75 -32.95
CA SER A 951 30.47 -20.90 -32.89
C SER A 951 30.13 -22.02 -33.86
N MET A 952 28.90 -22.06 -34.37
CA MET A 952 28.44 -23.11 -35.31
C MET A 952 28.07 -22.57 -36.70
N LYS A 953 28.13 -21.25 -36.90
CA LYS A 953 27.76 -20.63 -38.19
C LYS A 953 28.97 -20.61 -39.12
N GLY A 954 28.87 -21.34 -40.22
CA GLY A 954 29.85 -21.31 -41.31
C GLY A 954 30.38 -22.70 -41.61
N LEU A 955 31.53 -22.79 -42.29
CA LEU A 955 32.25 -24.06 -42.44
C LEU A 955 33.10 -24.30 -41.18
N GLY A 956 32.81 -25.39 -40.47
CA GLY A 956 33.50 -25.80 -39.25
C GLY A 956 32.95 -25.14 -37.97
N THR A 957 33.43 -25.62 -36.82
CA THR A 957 32.90 -25.28 -35.49
C THR A 957 34.00 -24.70 -34.59
N ASP A 958 33.70 -23.60 -33.87
CA ASP A 958 34.48 -23.17 -32.71
C ASP A 958 34.08 -24.01 -31.48
N ASP A 959 34.60 -25.24 -31.45
CA ASP A 959 34.31 -26.23 -30.41
C ASP A 959 34.70 -25.74 -29.00
N LYS A 960 35.74 -24.91 -28.88
CA LYS A 960 36.15 -24.36 -27.57
C LYS A 960 35.03 -23.48 -27.00
N THR A 961 34.49 -22.56 -27.79
CA THR A 961 33.35 -21.73 -27.37
C THR A 961 32.11 -22.58 -27.11
N LEU A 962 31.80 -23.53 -28.00
CA LEU A 962 30.61 -24.39 -27.87
C LEU A 962 30.64 -25.16 -26.55
N ILE A 963 31.77 -25.83 -26.25
CA ILE A 963 31.98 -26.58 -25.01
C ILE A 963 31.91 -25.63 -23.80
N ARG A 964 32.65 -24.51 -23.81
CA ARG A 964 32.70 -23.57 -22.69
C ARG A 964 31.29 -23.08 -22.32
N ILE A 965 30.48 -22.68 -23.28
CA ILE A 965 29.13 -22.18 -23.00
C ILE A 965 28.20 -23.30 -22.55
N ILE A 966 28.17 -24.46 -23.23
CA ILE A 966 27.29 -25.57 -22.84
C ILE A 966 27.61 -26.03 -21.41
N VAL A 967 28.88 -26.23 -21.08
CA VAL A 967 29.31 -26.68 -19.75
C VAL A 967 29.02 -25.66 -18.67
N THR A 968 29.35 -24.38 -18.89
CA THR A 968 29.25 -23.36 -17.83
C THR A 968 27.84 -22.84 -17.61
N ARG A 969 26.92 -23.07 -18.56
CA ARG A 969 25.54 -22.58 -18.50
C ARG A 969 24.50 -23.67 -18.26
N SER A 970 24.83 -24.95 -18.42
CA SER A 970 23.92 -26.10 -18.27
C SER A 970 23.17 -26.13 -16.93
N GLU A 971 23.85 -25.77 -15.85
CA GLU A 971 23.30 -25.74 -14.48
C GLU A 971 22.84 -24.34 -14.04
N VAL A 972 22.81 -23.37 -14.96
CA VAL A 972 22.45 -21.98 -14.66
C VAL A 972 21.23 -21.53 -15.46
N ASP A 973 21.39 -21.37 -16.78
CA ASP A 973 20.39 -20.71 -17.64
C ASP A 973 20.37 -21.24 -19.09
N LEU A 974 20.93 -22.43 -19.35
CA LEU A 974 20.99 -22.98 -20.71
C LEU A 974 19.60 -23.17 -21.34
N GLY A 975 18.57 -23.52 -20.57
CA GLY A 975 17.18 -23.57 -21.03
C GLY A 975 16.64 -22.21 -21.47
N ASP A 976 17.03 -21.11 -20.82
CA ASP A 976 16.69 -19.75 -21.27
C ASP A 976 17.49 -19.33 -22.50
N ILE A 977 18.76 -19.75 -22.59
CA ILE A 977 19.62 -19.52 -23.76
C ILE A 977 19.03 -20.22 -24.98
N LYS A 978 18.64 -21.51 -24.88
CA LYS A 978 17.98 -22.29 -25.94
C LYS A 978 16.75 -21.57 -26.49
N LYS A 979 15.90 -21.04 -25.61
CA LYS A 979 14.71 -20.27 -26.01
C LYS A 979 15.06 -18.99 -26.74
N CYS A 980 16.08 -18.27 -26.27
CA CYS A 980 16.55 -17.07 -26.95
C CYS A 980 17.15 -17.41 -28.32
N PHE A 981 17.94 -18.48 -28.41
CA PHE A 981 18.54 -18.99 -29.63
C PHE A 981 17.46 -19.30 -30.68
N LYS A 982 16.47 -20.11 -30.33
CA LYS A 982 15.35 -20.45 -31.23
C LYS A 982 14.60 -19.21 -31.71
N LYS A 983 14.36 -18.25 -30.80
CA LYS A 983 13.68 -17.00 -31.15
C LYS A 983 14.49 -16.14 -32.12
N LEU A 984 15.81 -16.09 -31.99
CA LEU A 984 16.69 -15.24 -32.79
C LEU A 984 17.02 -15.85 -34.16
N TYR A 985 17.13 -17.18 -34.25
CA TYR A 985 17.71 -17.85 -35.42
C TYR A 985 16.80 -18.90 -36.09
N GLY A 986 15.59 -19.14 -35.59
CA GLY A 986 14.56 -19.94 -36.28
C GLY A 986 14.69 -21.47 -36.16
N GLY A 987 15.77 -22.01 -35.60
CA GLY A 987 16.00 -23.44 -35.30
C GLY A 987 16.35 -23.71 -33.84
N THR A 988 16.21 -24.95 -33.35
CA THR A 988 16.58 -25.33 -31.97
C THR A 988 18.10 -25.41 -31.80
N LEU A 989 18.59 -25.28 -30.56
CA LEU A 989 20.03 -25.42 -30.30
C LEU A 989 20.48 -26.87 -30.59
N GLU A 990 19.61 -27.83 -30.32
CA GLU A 990 19.80 -29.25 -30.57
C GLU A 990 19.96 -29.57 -32.05
N GLU A 991 19.15 -28.96 -32.93
CA GLU A 991 19.30 -29.07 -34.39
C GLU A 991 20.68 -28.60 -34.84
N TRP A 992 21.09 -27.40 -34.40
CA TRP A 992 22.38 -26.82 -34.78
C TRP A 992 23.58 -27.64 -34.29
N ILE A 993 23.52 -28.15 -33.05
CA ILE A 993 24.55 -29.07 -32.53
C ILE A 993 24.57 -30.37 -33.35
N THR A 994 23.41 -30.87 -33.76
CA THR A 994 23.31 -32.12 -34.53
C THR A 994 23.96 -31.99 -35.92
N ASP A 995 23.74 -30.85 -36.57
CA ASP A 995 24.22 -30.55 -37.91
C ASP A 995 25.74 -30.29 -37.93
N ASP A 996 26.27 -29.67 -36.87
CA ASP A 996 27.65 -29.16 -36.86
C ASP A 996 28.65 -30.06 -36.09
N THR A 997 28.16 -31.07 -35.35
CA THR A 997 29.02 -31.99 -34.57
C THR A 997 28.73 -33.46 -34.88
N SER A 998 29.64 -34.37 -34.50
CA SER A 998 29.50 -35.81 -34.79
C SER A 998 29.96 -36.73 -33.65
N GLY A 999 29.63 -38.03 -33.77
CA GLY A 999 30.10 -39.09 -32.87
C GLY A 999 29.64 -38.94 -31.40
N ASP A 1000 30.43 -39.51 -30.48
CA ASP A 1000 30.18 -39.45 -29.04
C ASP A 1000 30.16 -38.02 -28.50
N TYR A 1001 30.93 -37.11 -29.11
CA TYR A 1001 30.95 -35.70 -28.74
C TYR A 1001 29.58 -35.04 -28.94
N ARG A 1002 28.95 -35.24 -30.11
CA ARG A 1002 27.57 -34.80 -30.37
C ARG A 1002 26.60 -35.39 -29.34
N LYS A 1003 26.69 -36.70 -29.10
CA LYS A 1003 25.81 -37.40 -28.16
C LYS A 1003 25.91 -36.81 -26.74
N ALA A 1004 27.13 -36.52 -26.30
CA ALA A 1004 27.40 -35.90 -25.00
C ALA A 1004 26.83 -34.47 -24.92
N LEU A 1005 27.05 -33.64 -25.94
CA LEU A 1005 26.48 -32.28 -25.99
C LEU A 1005 24.95 -32.30 -25.95
N LEU A 1006 24.31 -33.13 -26.77
CA LEU A 1006 22.85 -33.25 -26.78
C LEU A 1006 22.32 -33.72 -25.43
N THR A 1007 23.00 -34.67 -24.76
CA THR A 1007 22.62 -35.13 -23.41
C THR A 1007 22.64 -33.99 -22.38
N ILE A 1008 23.55 -33.02 -22.51
CA ILE A 1008 23.61 -31.85 -21.61
C ILE A 1008 22.53 -30.81 -21.95
N VAL A 1009 22.15 -30.71 -23.23
CA VAL A 1009 21.21 -29.69 -23.73
C VAL A 1009 19.75 -30.14 -23.58
N GLU A 1010 19.46 -31.45 -23.57
CA GLU A 1010 18.11 -32.00 -23.36
C GLU A 1010 17.51 -31.55 -22.00
N GLU A 1011 16.22 -31.18 -21.99
CA GLU A 1011 15.46 -30.71 -20.79
C GLU A 1011 14.71 -31.83 -20.08
#